data_AF-Q6PRG6-F1
#
_entry.id   AF-Q6PRG6-F1
#
_cell.length_a   1.000
_cell.length_b   1.000
_cell.length_c   1.000
_cell.angle_alpha   90.00
_cell.angle_beta   90.00
_cell.angle_gamma   90.00
#
_symmetry.space_group_name_H-M   'P 1'
#
loop_
_entity.id
_entity.type
_entity.pdbx_description
1 polymer ?
#
loop_
_entity_poly.entity_id
_entity_poly.type
_entity_poly.pdbx_seq_one_letter_code
_entity_poly.pdbx_strand_id
1 'polypeptide(L)'
;VWHRNAEDRNPCLFSRSERFSNEGEAECGSDKIRDNGERSAGGACAPYRRRYICDYNLHHINENNIRNTHDLLGNVLVMAKSEGESIVKSHEYTGYGIYKSGMCTSLARSFADIGDIIRGKDLYLGDNGKDRLENKLKEIFKNIYDEVTSTATRGKKPALQARYQHDAPDYYQLREDWWTANRHTVWKALTCSAPRDAQYFIKSSVRDQTFSNDYCGHGEHEVLTNLDYVPQFLRWFEEWSEEFCRIKKIKLKNVKDACRDDTKALYCGRNGYDCTKTNRNENLPRGSKCTNCWAKCNLYESWLHNQQEEFKKQKEKYEKEILKYKSNEKISGSNINNKYYEDFYKELEKKCANNDNFLKLLNEGKYCNKKEKIEEENIDFTNIGEKGTFYRSKYCEVCPFCGVECRGNTCTPKKEKYPNCENNEAYIPPKDATPIDISVLYTGDEQGDITKKLSEFCSNENRENGENYQIWQCYYKNSDINKCKMTPSSHKVPKHGYIMSFFAFFDLWVKNLLIDTINWKNELTNCINNTNVTDCKNDCNTNCKCFENWAKTKENEWKKVKTIYKNENGNTNNYYKKLNDLFKGYFFHVMKEVNKEAKWNKLMENLKEKIDSSNLKNGTKDSEGAIKVLFDHLKDIAERCIDNNSNESCDVSKDSKTNPCSETRGSKPTKSVKQLAEHMQQKAQKLLGTRGGESNLKGDATRGTYNLGGQGNTLNGDICKITKNHTNDSRPNGEPCTGKDKVKNGFRLKIGTPWTNIVQKKKK
;
A
#
# COMPACT_ATOMS: atom_id res chain seq x y z
N VAL A 1 -24.75 32.34 -2.85
CA VAL A 1 -24.19 31.21 -2.09
C VAL A 1 -22.86 30.73 -2.69
N TRP A 2 -22.77 30.39 -3.98
CA TRP A 2 -21.58 29.76 -4.59
C TRP A 2 -20.75 30.69 -5.49
N HIS A 3 -19.49 30.33 -5.76
CA HIS A 3 -18.61 31.06 -6.68
C HIS A 3 -18.94 30.76 -8.15
N ARG A 4 -19.68 31.65 -8.83
CA ARG A 4 -19.85 31.84 -10.30
C ARG A 4 -20.19 30.63 -11.22
N ASN A 5 -19.69 29.41 -11.02
CA ASN A 5 -19.91 28.25 -11.88
C ASN A 5 -21.10 27.40 -11.42
N ALA A 6 -21.88 26.88 -12.37
CA ALA A 6 -23.05 26.05 -12.10
C ALA A 6 -22.69 24.68 -11.48
N GLU A 7 -21.52 24.13 -11.85
CA GLU A 7 -21.03 22.81 -11.45
C GLU A 7 -20.56 22.76 -9.99
N ASP A 8 -20.12 23.88 -9.42
CA ASP A 8 -19.73 24.07 -8.01
C ASP A 8 -20.88 23.74 -7.03
N ARG A 9 -22.10 23.59 -7.55
CA ARG A 9 -23.31 23.24 -6.79
C ARG A 9 -23.52 21.73 -6.65
N ASN A 10 -22.81 20.90 -7.41
CA ASN A 10 -22.93 19.44 -7.36
C ASN A 10 -22.05 18.88 -6.23
N PRO A 11 -22.61 18.37 -5.12
CA PRO A 11 -21.80 17.88 -4.01
C PRO A 11 -20.95 16.65 -4.37
N CYS A 12 -21.34 15.89 -5.39
CA CYS A 12 -20.70 14.64 -5.78
C CYS A 12 -19.81 14.78 -7.04
N LEU A 13 -19.44 15.99 -7.48
CA LEU A 13 -18.73 16.21 -8.77
C LEU A 13 -17.46 15.34 -8.94
N PHE A 14 -16.68 15.16 -7.86
CA PHE A 14 -15.48 14.32 -7.82
C PHE A 14 -15.65 13.04 -7.00
N SER A 15 -16.88 12.74 -6.57
CA SER A 15 -17.20 11.49 -5.89
C SER A 15 -17.24 10.34 -6.89
N ARG A 16 -16.87 9.14 -6.45
CA ARG A 16 -16.98 7.93 -7.28
C ARG A 16 -18.39 7.35 -7.19
N SER A 17 -18.89 6.81 -8.30
CA SER A 17 -20.19 6.14 -8.37
C SER A 17 -20.25 4.82 -7.59
N GLU A 18 -19.11 4.14 -7.41
CA GLU A 18 -18.98 2.89 -6.68
C GLU A 18 -18.37 3.12 -5.30
N ARG A 19 -19.20 3.28 -4.26
CA ARG A 19 -18.73 3.56 -2.89
C ARG A 19 -18.38 2.32 -2.07
N PHE A 20 -18.77 1.13 -2.53
CA PHE A 20 -18.53 -0.17 -1.88
C PHE A 20 -17.76 -1.15 -2.79
N SER A 21 -16.78 -0.62 -3.52
CA SER A 21 -15.95 -1.41 -4.43
C SER A 21 -15.19 -2.52 -3.69
N ASN A 22 -15.13 -3.72 -4.27
CA ASN A 22 -14.31 -4.83 -3.78
C ASN A 22 -12.80 -4.62 -3.98
N GLU A 23 -12.44 -3.52 -4.65
CA GLU A 23 -11.08 -3.07 -4.96
C GLU A 23 -10.75 -1.73 -4.29
N GLY A 24 -11.72 -1.14 -3.59
CA GLY A 24 -11.52 0.07 -2.80
C GLY A 24 -10.57 -0.19 -1.63
N GLU A 25 -9.66 0.74 -1.37
CA GLU A 25 -8.70 0.67 -0.26
C GLU A 25 -9.04 1.72 0.80
N ALA A 26 -8.77 1.43 2.06
CA ALA A 26 -8.77 2.47 3.08
C ALA A 26 -7.58 3.41 2.84
N GLU A 27 -7.66 4.62 3.38
CA GLU A 27 -6.51 5.52 3.46
C GLU A 27 -6.02 5.51 4.90
N CYS A 28 -4.77 5.12 5.14
CA CYS A 28 -4.18 5.08 6.49
C CYS A 28 -2.88 5.90 6.57
N GLY A 29 -2.61 6.72 5.55
CA GLY A 29 -1.44 7.61 5.47
C GLY A 29 -1.55 8.80 6.43
N SER A 30 -0.43 9.14 7.07
CA SER A 30 -0.32 10.28 7.99
C SER A 30 -0.40 11.64 7.31
N ASP A 31 -0.26 11.69 5.99
CA ASP A 31 -0.44 12.88 5.16
C ASP A 31 -1.91 13.26 5.01
N LYS A 32 -2.81 12.26 4.95
CA LYS A 32 -4.25 12.46 4.74
C LYS A 32 -5.09 12.27 6.00
N ILE A 33 -4.50 11.84 7.11
CA ILE A 33 -5.18 11.65 8.39
C ILE A 33 -4.44 12.38 9.52
N ARG A 34 -5.10 13.37 10.11
CA ARG A 34 -4.61 14.06 11.32
C ARG A 34 -5.41 13.62 12.54
N ASP A 35 -4.71 13.51 13.65
CA ASP A 35 -5.29 13.23 14.96
C ASP A 35 -4.79 14.30 15.94
N ASN A 36 -5.71 15.00 16.60
CA ASN A 36 -5.41 16.12 17.50
C ASN A 36 -4.49 17.22 16.92
N GLY A 37 -4.58 17.49 15.62
CA GLY A 37 -3.80 18.54 14.95
C GLY A 37 -2.34 18.18 14.64
N GLU A 38 -1.85 17.03 15.11
CA GLU A 38 -0.55 16.49 14.74
C GLU A 38 -0.67 15.55 13.53
N ARG A 39 0.39 15.46 12.71
CA ARG A 39 0.51 14.38 11.72
C ARG A 39 0.47 13.09 12.52
N SER A 40 -0.62 12.34 12.40
CA SER A 40 -0.77 11.11 13.17
C SER A 40 0.42 10.20 12.88
N ALA A 41 0.85 9.40 13.86
CA ALA A 41 1.74 8.27 13.58
C ALA A 41 1.04 7.16 12.75
N GLY A 42 0.01 7.48 11.95
CA GLY A 42 -0.65 6.61 10.99
C GLY A 42 -1.53 5.52 11.59
N GLY A 43 -2.32 5.83 12.63
CA GLY A 43 -3.10 4.83 13.37
C GLY A 43 -4.55 4.59 12.92
N ALA A 44 -5.23 5.60 12.37
CA ALA A 44 -6.62 5.46 11.90
C ALA A 44 -6.67 5.26 10.38
N CYS A 45 -7.71 4.59 9.90
CA CYS A 45 -7.90 4.29 8.48
C CYS A 45 -9.23 4.86 7.99
N ALA A 46 -9.20 5.86 7.11
CA ALA A 46 -10.40 6.43 6.50
C ALA A 46 -10.97 5.45 5.47
N PRO A 47 -12.21 4.96 5.66
CA PRO A 47 -12.79 3.95 4.78
C PRO A 47 -13.03 4.50 3.38
N TYR A 48 -13.09 3.60 2.38
CA TYR A 48 -13.27 3.98 0.97
C TYR A 48 -14.51 4.85 0.76
N ARG A 49 -15.61 4.55 1.45
CA ARG A 49 -16.80 5.40 1.50
C ARG A 49 -16.46 6.82 1.94
N ARG A 50 -15.80 7.01 3.09
CA ARG A 50 -15.44 8.34 3.62
C ARG A 50 -14.60 9.14 2.64
N ARG A 51 -13.62 8.51 1.98
CA ARG A 51 -12.66 9.20 1.08
C ARG A 51 -13.34 9.98 -0.05
N TYR A 52 -14.50 9.52 -0.51
CA TYR A 52 -15.21 10.10 -1.65
C TYR A 52 -16.55 10.73 -1.28
N ILE A 53 -16.76 11.10 -0.01
CA ILE A 53 -17.99 11.76 0.46
C ILE A 53 -18.37 12.95 -0.42
N CYS A 54 -19.65 13.14 -0.66
CA CYS A 54 -20.13 14.24 -1.50
C CYS A 54 -20.09 15.59 -0.77
N ASP A 55 -18.90 16.11 -0.44
CA ASP A 55 -18.69 17.40 0.25
C ASP A 55 -18.26 18.55 -0.68
N TYR A 56 -18.19 18.31 -2.00
CA TYR A 56 -17.59 19.24 -2.96
C TYR A 56 -18.22 20.63 -2.91
N ASN A 57 -19.55 20.68 -2.76
CA ASN A 57 -20.26 21.94 -2.66
C ASN A 57 -19.69 22.77 -1.51
N LEU A 58 -19.54 22.22 -0.30
CA LEU A 58 -19.04 22.95 0.87
C LEU A 58 -17.64 23.56 0.65
N HIS A 59 -16.76 22.94 -0.14
CA HIS A 59 -15.46 23.51 -0.49
C HIS A 59 -15.58 24.81 -1.31
N HIS A 60 -16.68 24.99 -2.02
CA HIS A 60 -16.97 26.11 -2.91
C HIS A 60 -17.99 27.10 -2.34
N ILE A 61 -18.43 26.91 -1.09
CA ILE A 61 -19.32 27.87 -0.41
C ILE A 61 -18.61 29.21 -0.28
N ASN A 62 -19.32 30.30 -0.51
CA ASN A 62 -18.82 31.63 -0.18
C ASN A 62 -19.35 32.01 1.19
N GLU A 63 -18.47 31.96 2.18
CA GLU A 63 -18.68 32.27 3.59
C GLU A 63 -19.42 33.60 3.81
N ASN A 64 -19.17 34.63 2.98
CA ASN A 64 -19.80 35.96 3.10
C ASN A 64 -21.30 35.94 2.80
N ASN A 65 -21.77 34.91 2.08
CA ASN A 65 -23.18 34.72 1.77
C ASN A 65 -23.91 33.87 2.81
N ILE A 66 -23.20 33.32 3.81
CA ILE A 66 -23.79 32.51 4.86
C ILE A 66 -23.86 33.37 6.11
N ARG A 67 -25.05 33.91 6.38
CA ARG A 67 -25.26 34.92 7.44
C ARG A 67 -25.96 34.37 8.67
N ASN A 68 -26.62 33.22 8.56
CA ASN A 68 -27.38 32.62 9.64
C ASN A 68 -27.37 31.08 9.57
N THR A 69 -28.00 30.47 10.56
CA THR A 69 -28.12 29.01 10.69
C THR A 69 -28.81 28.33 9.49
N HIS A 70 -29.83 28.98 8.91
CA HIS A 70 -30.62 28.42 7.81
C HIS A 70 -29.84 28.35 6.50
N ASP A 71 -29.00 29.37 6.25
CA ASP A 71 -28.12 29.39 5.08
C ASP A 71 -27.15 28.21 5.11
N LEU A 72 -26.49 27.96 6.25
CA LEU A 72 -25.62 26.79 6.40
C LEU A 72 -26.42 25.49 6.27
N LEU A 73 -27.56 25.39 6.96
CA LEU A 73 -28.39 24.19 6.95
C LEU A 73 -28.76 23.80 5.52
N GLY A 74 -29.25 24.73 4.69
CA GLY A 74 -29.62 24.44 3.30
C GLY A 74 -28.48 23.80 2.49
N ASN A 75 -27.24 24.25 2.68
CA ASN A 75 -26.07 23.69 2.01
C ASN A 75 -25.73 22.27 2.50
N VAL A 76 -25.86 22.04 3.82
CA VAL A 76 -25.69 20.71 4.42
C VAL A 76 -26.80 19.74 3.99
N LEU A 77 -28.04 20.21 3.83
CA LEU A 77 -29.14 19.37 3.33
C LEU A 77 -28.92 18.94 1.87
N VAL A 78 -28.41 19.83 1.01
CA VAL A 78 -28.05 19.50 -0.37
C VAL A 78 -26.92 18.46 -0.41
N MET A 79 -25.90 18.62 0.44
CA MET A 79 -24.82 17.66 0.62
C MET A 79 -25.36 16.29 1.06
N ALA A 80 -26.17 16.27 2.13
CA ALA A 80 -26.74 15.06 2.70
C ALA A 80 -27.63 14.32 1.69
N LYS A 81 -28.53 15.03 0.98
CA LYS A 81 -29.36 14.43 -0.07
C LYS A 81 -28.53 13.76 -1.16
N SER A 82 -27.49 14.44 -1.64
CA SER A 82 -26.64 13.93 -2.72
C SER A 82 -25.78 12.74 -2.28
N GLU A 83 -25.22 12.79 -1.06
CA GLU A 83 -24.52 11.64 -0.47
C GLU A 83 -25.47 10.45 -0.30
N GLY A 84 -26.70 10.69 0.17
CA GLY A 84 -27.72 9.67 0.34
C GLY A 84 -28.07 8.96 -0.97
N GLU A 85 -28.37 9.73 -2.01
CA GLU A 85 -28.58 9.24 -3.38
C GLU A 85 -27.38 8.41 -3.88
N SER A 86 -26.16 8.90 -3.67
CA SER A 86 -24.95 8.19 -4.07
C SER A 86 -24.80 6.84 -3.35
N ILE A 87 -25.06 6.80 -2.05
CA ILE A 87 -24.95 5.57 -1.24
C ILE A 87 -26.00 4.54 -1.67
N VAL A 88 -27.26 4.96 -1.82
CA VAL A 88 -28.34 4.07 -2.28
C VAL A 88 -27.99 3.46 -3.63
N LYS A 89 -27.59 4.31 -4.59
CA LYS A 89 -27.19 3.87 -5.93
C LYS A 89 -26.00 2.92 -5.90
N SER A 90 -24.99 3.15 -5.06
CA SER A 90 -23.84 2.25 -4.95
C SER A 90 -24.20 0.85 -4.42
N HIS A 91 -25.24 0.72 -3.58
CA HIS A 91 -25.68 -0.59 -3.06
C HIS A 91 -26.33 -1.46 -4.15
N GLU A 92 -26.92 -0.86 -5.20
CA GLU A 92 -27.49 -1.58 -6.35
C GLU A 92 -26.44 -2.40 -7.12
N TYR A 93 -25.17 -1.98 -7.13
CA TYR A 93 -24.08 -2.60 -7.88
C TYR A 93 -23.39 -3.77 -7.14
N THR A 94 -23.76 -4.06 -5.89
CA THR A 94 -23.03 -5.04 -5.07
C THR A 94 -23.37 -6.51 -5.40
N GLY A 95 -24.29 -6.77 -6.34
CA GLY A 95 -24.60 -8.11 -6.88
C GLY A 95 -25.35 -9.06 -5.92
N TYR A 96 -25.37 -8.74 -4.64
CA TYR A 96 -26.31 -9.29 -3.66
C TYR A 96 -27.48 -8.30 -3.58
N GLY A 97 -28.68 -8.72 -4.00
CA GLY A 97 -29.86 -7.84 -4.06
C GLY A 97 -29.97 -6.93 -2.83
N ILE A 98 -30.31 -5.65 -3.05
CA ILE A 98 -30.28 -4.54 -2.07
C ILE A 98 -30.43 -5.06 -0.64
N TYR A 99 -29.32 -5.22 0.10
CA TYR A 99 -29.40 -5.52 1.53
C TYR A 99 -29.80 -4.24 2.24
N LYS A 100 -31.11 -3.98 2.28
CA LYS A 100 -31.70 -2.70 2.72
C LYS A 100 -31.25 -2.27 4.12
N SER A 101 -31.03 -3.22 5.03
CA SER A 101 -30.45 -2.94 6.35
C SER A 101 -28.99 -2.50 6.29
N GLY A 102 -28.15 -3.11 5.43
CA GLY A 102 -26.75 -2.71 5.24
C GLY A 102 -26.62 -1.33 4.57
N MET A 103 -27.57 -0.97 3.71
CA MET A 103 -27.68 0.37 3.14
C MET A 103 -28.03 1.41 4.21
N CYS A 104 -29.01 1.17 5.08
CA CYS A 104 -29.29 2.08 6.20
C CYS A 104 -28.07 2.24 7.14
N THR A 105 -27.32 1.17 7.42
CA THR A 105 -26.06 1.26 8.17
C THR A 105 -25.02 2.13 7.45
N SER A 106 -24.92 2.03 6.13
CA SER A 106 -24.01 2.86 5.33
C SER A 106 -24.42 4.35 5.37
N LEU A 107 -25.72 4.64 5.30
CA LEU A 107 -26.25 5.99 5.50
C LEU A 107 -25.93 6.50 6.91
N ALA A 108 -26.11 5.67 7.94
CA ALA A 108 -25.77 6.02 9.33
C ALA A 108 -24.27 6.35 9.51
N ARG A 109 -23.37 5.64 8.82
CA ARG A 109 -21.93 5.94 8.81
C ARG A 109 -21.63 7.28 8.09
N SER A 110 -22.25 7.54 6.93
CA SER A 110 -22.11 8.84 6.24
C SER A 110 -22.69 10.00 7.04
N PHE A 111 -23.82 9.81 7.71
CA PHE A 111 -24.42 10.81 8.61
C PHE A 111 -23.45 11.22 9.72
N ALA A 112 -22.82 10.25 10.38
CA ALA A 112 -21.85 10.50 11.43
C ALA A 112 -20.62 11.26 10.93
N ASP A 113 -20.11 10.92 9.74
CA ASP A 113 -18.99 11.65 9.13
C ASP A 113 -19.36 13.07 8.69
N ILE A 114 -20.59 13.29 8.17
CA ILE A 114 -21.10 14.65 7.89
C ILE A 114 -21.11 15.46 9.19
N GLY A 115 -21.62 14.87 10.27
CA GLY A 115 -21.61 15.50 11.60
C GLY A 115 -20.20 15.89 12.03
N ASP A 116 -19.22 15.01 11.86
CA ASP A 116 -17.82 15.32 12.21
C ASP A 116 -17.19 16.38 11.32
N ILE A 117 -17.54 16.45 10.03
CA ILE A 117 -17.10 17.56 9.15
C ILE A 117 -17.62 18.89 9.70
N ILE A 118 -18.92 18.98 9.98
CA ILE A 118 -19.53 20.23 10.45
C ILE A 118 -19.00 20.64 11.82
N ARG A 119 -18.78 19.67 12.72
CA ARG A 119 -18.28 19.90 14.08
C ARG A 119 -16.78 20.16 14.16
N GLY A 120 -16.04 20.04 13.04
CA GLY A 120 -14.59 20.21 13.02
C GLY A 120 -13.85 19.06 13.73
N LYS A 121 -14.43 17.86 13.72
CA LYS A 121 -13.93 16.63 14.36
C LYS A 121 -13.40 15.59 13.37
N ASP A 122 -13.64 15.81 12.08
CA ASP A 122 -13.28 14.87 11.04
C ASP A 122 -11.75 14.75 10.87
N LEU A 123 -11.25 13.52 10.96
CA LEU A 123 -9.83 13.17 10.93
C LEU A 123 -9.25 13.15 9.50
N TYR A 124 -10.09 13.08 8.47
CA TYR A 124 -9.66 12.92 7.08
C TYR A 124 -9.42 14.27 6.41
N LEU A 125 -8.20 14.57 5.97
CA LEU A 125 -7.85 15.84 5.32
C LEU A 125 -7.90 15.83 3.80
N GLY A 126 -7.79 14.65 3.19
CA GLY A 126 -7.68 14.52 1.73
C GLY A 126 -6.46 15.25 1.14
N ASP A 127 -6.49 15.56 -0.16
CA ASP A 127 -5.38 16.19 -0.86
C ASP A 127 -5.44 17.73 -0.74
N ASN A 128 -4.73 18.31 0.25
CA ASN A 128 -4.44 19.75 0.43
C ASN A 128 -5.63 20.75 0.38
N GLY A 129 -6.88 20.29 0.34
CA GLY A 129 -8.08 21.12 0.18
C GLY A 129 -8.83 21.45 1.48
N LYS A 130 -8.74 20.62 2.52
CA LYS A 130 -9.57 20.78 3.73
C LYS A 130 -9.10 21.81 4.75
N ASP A 131 -7.83 22.19 4.76
CA ASP A 131 -7.43 23.39 5.50
C ASP A 131 -8.27 24.60 5.01
N ARG A 132 -8.73 24.60 3.73
CA ARG A 132 -9.66 25.60 3.19
C ARG A 132 -11.10 25.40 3.67
N LEU A 133 -11.64 24.17 3.64
CA LEU A 133 -13.02 23.91 4.10
C LEU A 133 -13.19 24.19 5.59
N GLU A 134 -12.26 23.72 6.43
CA GLU A 134 -12.34 23.94 7.87
C GLU A 134 -12.20 25.43 8.20
N ASN A 135 -11.30 26.17 7.53
CA ASN A 135 -11.23 27.63 7.69
C ASN A 135 -12.53 28.33 7.26
N LYS A 136 -13.16 27.90 6.16
CA LYS A 136 -14.47 28.42 5.76
C LYS A 136 -15.55 28.13 6.79
N LEU A 137 -15.57 26.93 7.36
CA LEU A 137 -16.52 26.59 8.42
C LEU A 137 -16.30 27.46 9.66
N LYS A 138 -15.04 27.75 10.05
CA LYS A 138 -14.73 28.71 11.13
C LYS A 138 -15.32 30.09 10.87
N GLU A 139 -15.16 30.60 9.65
CA GLU A 139 -15.72 31.91 9.25
C GLU A 139 -17.25 31.90 9.23
N ILE A 140 -17.87 30.82 8.74
CA ILE A 140 -19.32 30.66 8.75
C ILE A 140 -19.86 30.61 10.18
N PHE A 141 -19.23 29.83 11.07
CA PHE A 141 -19.67 29.74 12.47
C PHE A 141 -19.41 31.02 13.25
N LYS A 142 -18.42 31.83 12.87
CA LYS A 142 -18.30 33.21 13.35
C LYS A 142 -19.51 34.05 12.95
N ASN A 143 -19.95 34.00 11.69
CA ASN A 143 -21.14 34.75 11.25
C ASN A 143 -22.40 34.29 12.01
N ILE A 144 -22.55 32.99 12.23
CA ILE A 144 -23.66 32.43 13.01
C ILE A 144 -23.57 32.91 14.46
N TYR A 145 -22.39 32.90 15.08
CA TYR A 145 -22.18 33.45 16.43
C TYR A 145 -22.59 34.93 16.51
N ASP A 146 -22.17 35.75 15.55
CA ASP A 146 -22.51 37.17 15.49
C ASP A 146 -24.03 37.38 15.34
N GLU A 147 -24.69 36.55 14.53
CA GLU A 147 -26.15 36.57 14.37
C GLU A 147 -26.87 36.19 15.67
N VAL A 148 -26.61 35.00 16.23
CA VAL A 148 -27.34 34.52 17.42
C VAL A 148 -27.10 35.38 18.67
N THR A 149 -25.95 36.07 18.76
CA THR A 149 -25.67 36.99 19.87
C THR A 149 -26.23 38.39 19.64
N SER A 150 -26.39 38.82 18.39
CA SER A 150 -26.99 40.14 18.07
C SER A 150 -28.52 40.12 18.11
N THR A 151 -29.15 39.00 17.72
CA THR A 151 -30.61 38.84 17.72
C THR A 151 -31.17 38.40 19.08
N ALA A 152 -30.31 37.96 20.00
CA ALA A 152 -30.71 37.57 21.35
C ALA A 152 -31.26 38.75 22.18
N THR A 153 -32.35 38.50 22.92
CA THR A 153 -32.89 39.43 23.92
C THR A 153 -31.82 39.83 24.95
N ARG A 154 -31.85 41.09 25.45
CA ARG A 154 -30.81 41.67 26.33
C ARG A 154 -30.39 40.76 27.50
N GLY A 155 -31.31 39.99 28.09
CA GLY A 155 -31.00 39.06 29.20
C GLY A 155 -30.30 37.75 28.80
N LYS A 156 -30.45 37.29 27.55
CA LYS A 156 -29.86 36.03 27.06
C LYS A 156 -28.50 36.22 26.37
N LYS A 157 -28.23 37.44 25.89
CA LYS A 157 -26.99 37.77 25.18
C LYS A 157 -25.72 37.45 25.98
N PRO A 158 -25.58 37.84 27.27
CA PRO A 158 -24.38 37.52 28.05
C PRO A 158 -24.15 36.02 28.20
N ALA A 159 -25.23 35.24 28.38
CA ALA A 159 -25.15 33.79 28.52
C ALA A 159 -24.67 33.10 27.23
N LEU A 160 -25.16 33.54 26.06
CA LEU A 160 -24.72 33.01 24.76
C LEU A 160 -23.26 33.37 24.45
N GLN A 161 -22.85 34.61 24.75
CA GLN A 161 -21.46 35.02 24.60
C GLN A 161 -20.53 34.19 25.50
N ALA A 162 -20.88 34.03 26.78
CA ALA A 162 -20.11 33.19 27.70
C ALA A 162 -20.03 31.72 27.23
N ARG A 163 -21.14 31.18 26.68
CA ARG A 163 -21.19 29.79 26.20
C ARG A 163 -20.36 29.56 24.93
N TYR A 164 -20.24 30.51 24.02
CA TYR A 164 -19.65 30.27 22.69
C TYR A 164 -18.38 31.06 22.37
N GLN A 165 -18.01 32.06 23.16
CA GLN A 165 -16.83 32.88 22.86
C GLN A 165 -15.52 32.24 23.32
N HIS A 166 -15.57 31.34 24.32
CA HIS A 166 -14.40 30.83 25.01
C HIS A 166 -13.54 29.88 24.14
N ASP A 167 -14.09 29.35 23.06
CA ASP A 167 -13.41 28.49 22.08
C ASP A 167 -13.33 29.12 20.68
N ALA A 168 -13.49 30.45 20.58
CA ALA A 168 -13.20 31.19 19.37
C ALA A 168 -11.70 31.09 19.01
N PRO A 169 -11.33 31.01 17.71
CA PRO A 169 -12.18 31.15 16.53
C PRO A 169 -12.82 29.84 16.03
N ASP A 170 -12.70 28.73 16.78
CA ASP A 170 -13.17 27.42 16.31
C ASP A 170 -14.67 27.22 16.55
N TYR A 171 -15.19 27.76 17.66
CA TYR A 171 -16.60 27.71 18.07
C TYR A 171 -17.15 26.27 18.21
N TYR A 172 -16.32 25.32 18.65
CA TYR A 172 -16.72 23.90 18.82
C TYR A 172 -18.05 23.73 19.55
N GLN A 173 -18.27 24.43 20.67
CA GLN A 173 -19.53 24.30 21.43
C GLN A 173 -20.75 24.77 20.63
N LEU A 174 -20.62 25.83 19.83
CA LEU A 174 -21.68 26.29 18.93
C LEU A 174 -21.94 25.28 17.81
N ARG A 175 -20.87 24.67 17.26
CA ARG A 175 -20.99 23.65 16.21
C ARG A 175 -21.67 22.37 16.73
N GLU A 176 -21.37 21.93 17.95
CA GLU A 176 -22.03 20.79 18.61
C GLU A 176 -23.52 21.03 18.83
N ASP A 177 -23.87 22.21 19.37
CA ASP A 177 -25.26 22.61 19.59
C ASP A 177 -26.01 22.72 18.25
N TRP A 178 -25.35 23.30 17.23
CA TRP A 178 -25.90 23.41 15.87
C TRP A 178 -26.18 22.05 15.27
N TRP A 179 -25.23 21.11 15.34
CA TRP A 179 -25.45 19.76 14.85
C TRP A 179 -26.61 19.09 15.58
N THR A 180 -26.62 19.14 16.91
CA THR A 180 -27.66 18.52 17.74
C THR A 180 -29.06 19.06 17.41
N ALA A 181 -29.20 20.37 17.17
CA ALA A 181 -30.47 20.98 16.79
C ALA A 181 -30.94 20.56 15.38
N ASN A 182 -30.02 20.34 14.44
CA ASN A 182 -30.33 20.15 13.02
C ASN A 182 -30.20 18.70 12.52
N ARG A 183 -29.60 17.79 13.31
CA ARG A 183 -29.27 16.41 12.90
C ARG A 183 -30.49 15.63 12.37
N HIS A 184 -31.68 15.88 12.92
CA HIS A 184 -32.92 15.26 12.44
C HIS A 184 -33.27 15.66 11.00
N THR A 185 -33.12 16.94 10.65
CA THR A 185 -33.37 17.44 9.30
C THR A 185 -32.32 16.93 8.32
N VAL A 186 -31.05 16.84 8.77
CA VAL A 186 -29.96 16.27 7.97
C VAL A 186 -30.19 14.79 7.70
N TRP A 187 -30.63 14.02 8.69
CA TRP A 187 -30.99 12.60 8.51
C TRP A 187 -32.12 12.43 7.51
N LYS A 188 -33.17 13.27 7.61
CA LYS A 188 -34.28 13.28 6.64
C LYS A 188 -33.79 13.56 5.21
N ALA A 189 -32.91 14.54 5.00
CA ALA A 189 -32.35 14.80 3.68
C ALA A 189 -31.51 13.61 3.18
N LEU A 190 -30.67 13.02 4.05
CA LEU A 190 -29.81 11.88 3.71
C LEU A 190 -30.60 10.62 3.32
N THR A 191 -31.73 10.38 3.96
CA THR A 191 -32.59 9.20 3.71
C THR A 191 -33.65 9.42 2.64
N CYS A 192 -33.69 10.59 2.00
CA CYS A 192 -34.70 10.99 1.01
C CYS A 192 -34.86 9.97 -0.14
N SER A 193 -33.76 9.31 -0.52
CA SER A 193 -33.74 8.34 -1.62
C SER A 193 -33.66 6.89 -1.15
N ALA A 194 -33.80 6.63 0.16
CA ALA A 194 -33.83 5.26 0.67
C ALA A 194 -35.04 4.50 0.07
N PRO A 195 -34.95 3.19 -0.20
CA PRO A 195 -36.10 2.38 -0.59
C PRO A 195 -37.13 2.28 0.54
N ARG A 196 -38.40 2.12 0.16
CA ARG A 196 -39.54 2.06 1.10
C ARG A 196 -39.34 1.06 2.24
N ASP A 197 -39.07 -0.18 1.91
CA ASP A 197 -38.93 -1.28 2.88
C ASP A 197 -37.52 -1.39 3.48
N ALA A 198 -36.72 -0.31 3.40
CA ALA A 198 -35.47 -0.22 4.12
C ALA A 198 -35.70 0.23 5.56
N GLN A 199 -35.17 -0.54 6.50
CA GLN A 199 -35.27 -0.26 7.93
C GLN A 199 -33.87 -0.37 8.57
N TYR A 200 -33.58 0.55 9.48
CA TYR A 200 -32.35 0.55 10.27
C TYR A 200 -32.58 -0.23 11.57
N PHE A 201 -31.66 -1.11 11.94
CA PHE A 201 -31.81 -2.00 13.09
C PHE A 201 -30.67 -1.79 14.08
N ILE A 202 -31.00 -1.64 15.36
CA ILE A 202 -30.05 -1.66 16.47
C ILE A 202 -30.54 -2.68 17.50
N LYS A 203 -29.62 -3.53 17.97
CA LYS A 203 -29.85 -4.35 19.16
C LYS A 203 -29.26 -3.62 20.37
N SER A 204 -30.09 -3.08 21.26
CA SER A 204 -29.63 -2.24 22.37
C SER A 204 -29.15 -3.06 23.59
N SER A 205 -29.72 -4.26 23.81
CA SER A 205 -29.30 -5.21 24.84
C SER A 205 -29.81 -6.65 24.55
N VAL A 206 -29.57 -7.61 25.46
CA VAL A 206 -29.71 -9.07 25.23
C VAL A 206 -31.11 -9.50 24.73
N ARG A 207 -32.17 -8.68 24.89
CA ARG A 207 -33.55 -9.04 24.53
C ARG A 207 -34.35 -8.04 23.68
N ASP A 208 -33.90 -6.80 23.51
CA ASP A 208 -34.67 -5.77 22.79
C ASP A 208 -34.06 -5.45 21.42
N GLN A 209 -34.93 -5.46 20.40
CA GLN A 209 -34.60 -5.02 19.03
C GLN A 209 -35.35 -3.72 18.77
N THR A 210 -34.61 -2.67 18.43
CA THR A 210 -35.18 -1.41 17.98
C THR A 210 -34.94 -1.27 16.48
N PHE A 211 -35.98 -0.89 15.75
CA PHE A 211 -35.90 -0.68 14.31
C PHE A 211 -36.61 0.62 13.91
N SER A 212 -36.12 1.25 12.85
CA SER A 212 -36.79 2.41 12.27
C SER A 212 -37.97 1.97 11.42
N ASN A 213 -38.90 2.87 11.18
CA ASN A 213 -39.89 2.79 10.12
C ASN A 213 -39.21 2.74 8.73
N ASP A 214 -40.06 2.58 7.71
CA ASP A 214 -39.75 2.63 6.28
C ASP A 214 -38.78 3.79 5.92
N TYR A 215 -38.07 3.64 4.81
CA TYR A 215 -37.09 4.62 4.31
C TYR A 215 -35.97 4.94 5.32
N CYS A 216 -35.50 3.94 6.07
CA CYS A 216 -34.52 4.10 7.15
C CYS A 216 -34.93 5.17 8.20
N GLY A 217 -36.24 5.39 8.42
CA GLY A 217 -36.74 6.39 9.36
C GLY A 217 -36.85 7.82 8.80
N HIS A 218 -36.94 8.00 7.47
CA HIS A 218 -37.02 9.34 6.81
C HIS A 218 -38.09 10.29 7.39
N GLY A 219 -39.21 9.74 7.87
CA GLY A 219 -40.34 10.51 8.41
C GLY A 219 -40.39 10.60 9.94
N GLU A 220 -39.43 10.02 10.64
CA GLU A 220 -39.46 9.98 12.10
C GLU A 220 -38.98 11.29 12.74
N HIS A 221 -39.56 11.62 13.89
CA HIS A 221 -39.14 12.78 14.66
C HIS A 221 -37.77 12.59 15.32
N GLU A 222 -37.43 11.36 15.69
CA GLU A 222 -36.15 11.02 16.31
C GLU A 222 -35.27 10.22 15.35
N VAL A 223 -33.97 10.54 15.33
CA VAL A 223 -32.99 9.79 14.55
C VAL A 223 -32.53 8.60 15.38
N LEU A 224 -32.90 7.39 14.94
CA LEU A 224 -32.59 6.15 15.67
C LEU A 224 -31.09 5.88 15.82
N THR A 225 -30.26 6.29 14.86
CA THR A 225 -28.80 6.11 14.97
C THR A 225 -28.17 7.13 15.91
N ASN A 226 -27.20 6.68 16.71
CA ASN A 226 -26.34 7.51 17.55
C ASN A 226 -24.87 7.44 17.13
N LEU A 227 -24.59 6.97 15.90
CA LEU A 227 -23.22 6.86 15.39
C LEU A 227 -22.52 8.22 15.30
N ASP A 228 -23.24 9.32 15.07
CA ASP A 228 -22.68 10.68 15.11
C ASP A 228 -22.19 11.09 16.51
N TYR A 229 -22.50 10.30 17.54
CA TYR A 229 -21.92 10.41 18.87
C TYR A 229 -20.95 9.25 19.17
N VAL A 230 -20.49 8.46 18.20
CA VAL A 230 -19.39 7.49 18.45
C VAL A 230 -18.08 8.11 17.96
N PRO A 231 -16.94 8.04 18.68
CA PRO A 231 -15.66 8.54 18.17
C PRO A 231 -15.33 8.03 16.76
N GLN A 232 -14.94 8.92 15.85
CA GLN A 232 -14.78 8.60 14.42
C GLN A 232 -13.87 7.41 14.16
N PHE A 233 -12.74 7.32 14.87
CA PHE A 233 -11.81 6.20 14.77
C PHE A 233 -12.50 4.84 15.02
N LEU A 234 -13.33 4.73 16.06
CA LEU A 234 -14.03 3.48 16.38
C LEU A 234 -15.04 3.10 15.29
N ARG A 235 -15.73 4.09 14.70
CA ARG A 235 -16.67 3.86 13.59
C ARG A 235 -15.94 3.38 12.35
N TRP A 236 -14.79 3.97 12.04
CA TRP A 236 -13.98 3.55 10.91
C TRP A 236 -13.37 2.16 11.12
N PHE A 237 -12.96 1.81 12.34
CA PHE A 237 -12.44 0.48 12.63
C PHE A 237 -13.53 -0.60 12.56
N GLU A 238 -14.75 -0.29 13.04
CA GLU A 238 -15.92 -1.15 12.85
C GLU A 238 -16.26 -1.31 11.36
N GLU A 239 -16.33 -0.22 10.60
CA GLU A 239 -16.59 -0.24 9.14
C GLU A 239 -15.51 -1.04 8.39
N TRP A 240 -14.24 -0.86 8.74
CA TRP A 240 -13.12 -1.61 8.19
C TRP A 240 -13.27 -3.11 8.43
N SER A 241 -13.66 -3.52 9.65
CA SER A 241 -13.80 -4.94 9.99
C SER A 241 -14.90 -5.62 9.18
N GLU A 242 -16.06 -4.97 9.06
CA GLU A 242 -17.21 -5.48 8.29
C GLU A 242 -16.88 -5.58 6.79
N GLU A 243 -16.24 -4.55 6.23
CA GLU A 243 -15.83 -4.56 4.82
C GLU A 243 -14.72 -5.59 4.56
N PHE A 244 -13.75 -5.74 5.46
CA PHE A 244 -12.76 -6.81 5.39
C PHE A 244 -13.44 -8.17 5.31
N CYS A 245 -14.39 -8.45 6.21
CA CYS A 245 -15.10 -9.73 6.24
C CYS A 245 -15.91 -9.98 4.96
N ARG A 246 -16.65 -8.97 4.49
CA ARG A 246 -17.42 -9.02 3.24
C ARG A 246 -16.52 -9.29 2.03
N ILE A 247 -15.43 -8.54 1.89
CA ILE A 247 -14.50 -8.63 0.75
C ILE A 247 -13.70 -9.92 0.81
N LYS A 248 -13.29 -10.39 2.00
CA LYS A 248 -12.58 -11.67 2.18
C LYS A 248 -13.39 -12.82 1.62
N LYS A 249 -14.68 -12.92 1.93
CA LYS A 249 -15.59 -13.95 1.38
C LYS A 249 -15.62 -13.93 -0.15
N ILE A 250 -15.75 -12.75 -0.75
CA ILE A 250 -15.77 -12.58 -2.22
C ILE A 250 -14.43 -13.03 -2.84
N LYS A 251 -13.30 -12.58 -2.28
CA LYS A 251 -11.98 -12.92 -2.81
C LYS A 251 -11.64 -14.40 -2.61
N LEU A 252 -12.02 -15.01 -1.48
CA LEU A 252 -11.87 -16.44 -1.23
C LEU A 252 -12.66 -17.28 -2.23
N LYS A 253 -13.92 -16.92 -2.52
CA LYS A 253 -14.72 -17.57 -3.56
C LYS A 253 -14.02 -17.51 -4.93
N ASN A 254 -13.55 -16.33 -5.32
CA ASN A 254 -12.83 -16.16 -6.59
C ASN A 254 -11.53 -16.99 -6.67
N VAL A 255 -10.80 -17.11 -5.56
CA VAL A 255 -9.62 -17.97 -5.46
C VAL A 255 -10.01 -19.44 -5.58
N LYS A 256 -11.03 -19.88 -4.84
CA LYS A 256 -11.54 -21.26 -4.88
C LYS A 256 -11.92 -21.65 -6.31
N ASP A 257 -12.77 -20.86 -6.96
CA ASP A 257 -13.27 -21.11 -8.31
C ASP A 257 -12.15 -21.15 -9.35
N ALA A 258 -11.06 -20.41 -9.14
CA ALA A 258 -9.89 -20.41 -10.02
C ALA A 258 -8.92 -21.58 -9.76
N CYS A 259 -8.85 -22.10 -8.52
CA CYS A 259 -7.82 -23.03 -8.08
C CYS A 259 -8.30 -24.47 -7.82
N ARG A 260 -9.59 -24.66 -7.52
CA ARG A 260 -10.17 -25.95 -7.14
C ARG A 260 -11.54 -26.14 -7.79
N ASP A 261 -11.69 -27.23 -8.53
CA ASP A 261 -12.97 -27.74 -8.99
C ASP A 261 -12.84 -29.25 -9.18
N ASP A 262 -13.17 -30.00 -8.13
CA ASP A 262 -13.00 -31.45 -8.09
C ASP A 262 -13.84 -32.15 -9.17
N THR A 263 -15.01 -31.59 -9.53
CA THR A 263 -15.87 -32.14 -10.60
C THR A 263 -15.23 -32.05 -11.98
N LYS A 264 -14.31 -31.09 -12.16
CA LYS A 264 -13.54 -30.90 -13.40
C LYS A 264 -12.09 -31.38 -13.27
N ALA A 265 -11.76 -32.12 -12.19
CA ALA A 265 -10.40 -32.50 -11.83
C ALA A 265 -9.42 -31.31 -11.90
N LEU A 266 -9.84 -30.15 -11.41
CA LEU A 266 -9.02 -28.95 -11.33
C LEU A 266 -8.41 -28.83 -9.94
N TYR A 267 -7.09 -29.01 -9.84
CA TYR A 267 -6.36 -28.79 -8.60
C TYR A 267 -5.06 -28.06 -8.92
N CYS A 268 -5.03 -26.74 -8.74
CA CYS A 268 -3.88 -25.91 -9.05
C CYS A 268 -3.05 -25.51 -7.81
N GLY A 269 -1.74 -25.56 -7.90
CA GLY A 269 -0.85 -24.96 -6.91
C GLY A 269 -0.80 -23.44 -7.08
N ARG A 270 -0.51 -22.71 -6.01
CA ARG A 270 -0.34 -21.25 -6.07
C ARG A 270 0.66 -20.79 -7.13
N ASN A 271 1.68 -21.58 -7.44
CA ASN A 271 2.69 -21.30 -8.47
C ASN A 271 2.24 -21.71 -9.90
N GLY A 272 0.95 -21.95 -10.11
CA GLY A 272 0.34 -22.22 -11.41
C GLY A 272 0.56 -23.63 -11.95
N TYR A 273 1.02 -24.57 -11.11
CA TYR A 273 1.13 -25.98 -11.49
C TYR A 273 -0.21 -26.70 -11.36
N ASP A 274 -0.45 -27.62 -12.29
CA ASP A 274 -1.57 -28.55 -12.21
C ASP A 274 -1.17 -29.75 -11.34
N CYS A 275 -1.72 -29.80 -10.13
CA CYS A 275 -1.38 -30.82 -9.14
C CYS A 275 -1.90 -32.21 -9.52
N THR A 276 -2.86 -32.30 -10.46
CA THR A 276 -3.37 -33.60 -10.95
C THR A 276 -2.40 -34.28 -11.89
N LYS A 277 -1.56 -33.49 -12.57
CA LYS A 277 -0.50 -33.95 -13.47
C LYS A 277 0.87 -34.00 -12.81
N THR A 278 0.92 -33.80 -11.49
CA THR A 278 2.18 -33.77 -10.75
C THR A 278 2.72 -35.19 -10.60
N ASN A 279 3.63 -35.54 -11.51
CA ASN A 279 4.64 -36.58 -11.38
C ASN A 279 6.00 -35.87 -11.48
N ARG A 280 6.87 -35.98 -10.45
CA ARG A 280 8.06 -35.12 -10.26
C ARG A 280 9.15 -35.27 -11.36
N ASN A 281 9.08 -36.31 -12.18
CA ASN A 281 10.09 -36.61 -13.22
C ASN A 281 9.74 -36.08 -14.62
N GLU A 282 8.50 -35.63 -14.84
CA GLU A 282 8.08 -35.10 -16.14
C GLU A 282 7.96 -33.58 -16.09
N ASN A 283 8.26 -32.95 -17.22
CA ASN A 283 8.08 -31.52 -17.46
C ASN A 283 6.69 -31.09 -16.98
N LEU A 284 6.58 -30.49 -15.78
CA LEU A 284 5.32 -30.05 -15.19
C LEU A 284 4.58 -29.20 -16.22
N PRO A 285 3.54 -29.75 -16.89
CA PRO A 285 2.91 -29.03 -17.96
C PRO A 285 2.13 -27.90 -17.29
N ARG A 286 2.43 -26.66 -17.69
CA ARG A 286 1.60 -25.52 -17.29
C ARG A 286 0.19 -25.80 -17.78
N GLY A 287 -0.73 -26.06 -16.86
CA GLY A 287 -2.14 -26.01 -17.19
C GLY A 287 -2.49 -24.55 -17.47
N SER A 288 -2.92 -24.24 -18.70
CA SER A 288 -3.46 -22.91 -19.01
C SER A 288 -4.54 -22.48 -18.00
N LYS A 289 -5.30 -23.47 -17.49
CA LYS A 289 -6.30 -23.31 -16.43
C LYS A 289 -5.72 -22.86 -15.07
N CYS A 290 -4.50 -23.27 -14.72
CA CYS A 290 -3.87 -22.93 -13.43
C CYS A 290 -3.14 -21.59 -13.40
N THR A 291 -2.95 -20.95 -14.56
CA THR A 291 -2.39 -19.59 -14.61
C THR A 291 -3.34 -18.58 -13.96
N ASN A 292 -4.66 -18.78 -14.09
CA ASN A 292 -5.65 -17.95 -13.41
C ASN A 292 -5.58 -18.11 -11.88
N CYS A 293 -5.45 -19.35 -11.38
CA CYS A 293 -5.20 -19.62 -9.96
C CYS A 293 -3.98 -18.85 -9.44
N TRP A 294 -2.86 -18.92 -10.18
CA TRP A 294 -1.63 -18.22 -9.81
C TRP A 294 -1.85 -16.71 -9.66
N ALA A 295 -2.53 -16.08 -10.62
CA ALA A 295 -2.86 -14.66 -10.55
C ALA A 295 -3.78 -14.33 -9.37
N LYS A 296 -4.89 -15.05 -9.22
CA LYS A 296 -5.89 -14.80 -8.15
C LYS A 296 -5.30 -15.00 -6.76
N CYS A 297 -4.44 -16.00 -6.56
CA CYS A 297 -3.78 -16.22 -5.28
C CYS A 297 -2.82 -15.09 -4.90
N ASN A 298 -2.01 -14.60 -5.84
CA ASN A 298 -1.09 -13.49 -5.51
C ASN A 298 -1.84 -12.17 -5.29
N LEU A 299 -2.95 -11.94 -5.98
CA LEU A 299 -3.83 -10.79 -5.72
C LEU A 299 -4.48 -10.88 -4.34
N TYR A 300 -4.97 -12.08 -3.98
CA TYR A 300 -5.54 -12.31 -2.66
C TYR A 300 -4.52 -12.13 -1.54
N GLU A 301 -3.32 -12.70 -1.67
CA GLU A 301 -2.26 -12.54 -0.66
C GLU A 301 -1.77 -11.09 -0.54
N SER A 302 -1.62 -10.37 -1.67
CA SER A 302 -1.24 -8.96 -1.66
C SER A 302 -2.29 -8.11 -0.92
N TRP A 303 -3.57 -8.34 -1.21
CA TRP A 303 -4.67 -7.67 -0.52
C TRP A 303 -4.67 -8.02 0.98
N LEU A 304 -4.51 -9.30 1.32
CA LEU A 304 -4.54 -9.78 2.71
C LEU A 304 -3.40 -9.18 3.55
N HIS A 305 -2.20 -9.05 2.96
CA HIS A 305 -1.06 -8.38 3.59
C HIS A 305 -1.37 -6.90 3.88
N ASN A 306 -1.92 -6.15 2.91
CA ASN A 306 -2.30 -4.76 3.14
C ASN A 306 -3.34 -4.63 4.27
N GLN A 307 -4.35 -5.50 4.29
CA GLN A 307 -5.35 -5.54 5.36
C GLN A 307 -4.74 -5.86 6.73
N GLN A 308 -3.73 -6.73 6.78
CA GLN A 308 -3.01 -7.03 8.02
C GLN A 308 -2.28 -5.80 8.57
N GLU A 309 -1.67 -4.99 7.70
CA GLU A 309 -1.00 -3.74 8.09
C GLU A 309 -2.00 -2.67 8.56
N GLU A 310 -3.13 -2.52 7.86
CA GLU A 310 -4.24 -1.64 8.29
C GLU A 310 -4.80 -2.05 9.66
N PHE A 311 -4.94 -3.36 9.91
CA PHE A 311 -5.39 -3.90 11.18
C PHE A 311 -4.40 -3.59 12.32
N LYS A 312 -3.10 -3.83 12.10
CA LYS A 312 -2.05 -3.55 13.11
C LYS A 312 -2.09 -2.08 13.53
N LYS A 313 -2.13 -1.16 12.56
CA LYS A 313 -2.21 0.29 12.81
C LYS A 313 -3.42 0.68 13.65
N GLN A 314 -4.60 0.17 13.28
CA GLN A 314 -5.83 0.46 14.01
C GLN A 314 -5.85 -0.17 15.40
N LYS A 315 -5.30 -1.37 15.56
CA LYS A 315 -5.16 -2.02 16.88
C LYS A 315 -4.25 -1.21 17.81
N GLU A 316 -3.08 -0.80 17.33
CA GLU A 316 -2.16 0.07 18.09
C GLU A 316 -2.80 1.42 18.44
N LYS A 317 -3.61 1.96 17.53
CA LYS A 317 -4.36 3.20 17.78
C LYS A 317 -5.40 3.03 18.87
N TYR A 318 -6.17 1.95 18.82
CA TYR A 318 -7.15 1.61 19.86
C TYR A 318 -6.49 1.52 21.24
N GLU A 319 -5.35 0.81 21.32
CA GLU A 319 -4.55 0.70 22.55
C GLU A 319 -4.15 2.07 23.11
N LYS A 320 -3.65 2.96 22.25
CA LYS A 320 -3.25 4.32 22.64
C LYS A 320 -4.42 5.16 23.13
N GLU A 321 -5.58 5.10 22.45
CA GLU A 321 -6.77 5.86 22.85
C GLU A 321 -7.32 5.37 24.21
N ILE A 322 -7.41 4.06 24.43
CA ILE A 322 -7.86 3.52 25.71
C ILE A 322 -6.93 3.94 26.85
N LEU A 323 -5.61 3.87 26.67
CA LEU A 323 -4.64 4.30 27.68
C LEU A 323 -4.71 5.80 27.97
N LYS A 324 -4.86 6.63 26.94
CA LYS A 324 -4.95 8.10 27.05
C LYS A 324 -6.08 8.54 27.99
N TYR A 325 -7.25 7.88 27.91
CA TYR A 325 -8.41 8.24 28.73
C TYR A 325 -8.47 7.52 30.09
N LYS A 326 -7.53 6.61 30.35
CA LYS A 326 -7.35 5.92 31.65
C LYS A 326 -6.50 6.72 32.64
N SER A 327 -5.48 7.42 32.16
CA SER A 327 -4.63 8.29 32.99
C SER A 327 -5.34 9.62 33.27
N ASN A 328 -5.69 9.88 34.53
CA ASN A 328 -6.27 11.16 35.00
C ASN A 328 -5.33 12.39 34.87
N GLU A 329 -4.22 12.31 34.12
CA GLU A 329 -3.36 13.45 33.87
C GLU A 329 -4.03 14.39 32.87
N LYS A 330 -4.70 15.43 33.38
CA LYS A 330 -5.12 16.57 32.57
C LYS A 330 -3.90 17.19 31.91
N ILE A 331 -3.70 16.91 30.61
CA ILE A 331 -2.80 17.71 29.79
C ILE A 331 -3.41 19.12 29.69
N SER A 332 -2.74 20.09 30.31
CA SER A 332 -3.03 21.51 30.20
C SER A 332 -3.01 21.92 28.72
N GLY A 333 -4.18 22.15 28.12
CA GLY A 333 -4.31 22.68 26.76
C GLY A 333 -5.33 21.99 25.84
N SER A 334 -6.06 20.95 26.28
CA SER A 334 -7.08 20.35 25.42
C SER A 334 -8.36 21.18 25.40
N ASN A 335 -8.61 21.89 24.30
CA ASN A 335 -9.89 22.55 24.03
C ASN A 335 -11.06 21.54 24.09
N ILE A 336 -12.28 22.03 24.31
CA ILE A 336 -13.57 21.34 24.60
C ILE A 336 -13.89 20.08 23.78
N ASN A 337 -13.20 19.83 22.66
CA ASN A 337 -13.31 18.63 21.83
C ASN A 337 -13.04 17.29 22.54
N ASN A 338 -12.52 17.30 23.78
CA ASN A 338 -12.07 16.11 24.48
C ASN A 338 -13.09 15.49 25.46
N LYS A 339 -14.07 16.26 25.96
CA LYS A 339 -14.94 15.80 27.07
C LYS A 339 -15.88 14.65 26.68
N TYR A 340 -16.50 14.76 25.51
CA TYR A 340 -17.41 13.72 25.02
C TYR A 340 -16.69 12.41 24.70
N TYR A 341 -15.52 12.49 24.06
CA TYR A 341 -14.69 11.32 23.78
C TYR A 341 -14.18 10.68 25.07
N GLU A 342 -13.78 11.49 26.05
CA GLU A 342 -13.41 11.01 27.38
C GLU A 342 -14.53 10.22 28.04
N ASP A 343 -15.77 10.73 28.06
CA ASP A 343 -16.92 10.02 28.62
C ASP A 343 -17.20 8.70 27.87
N PHE A 344 -17.14 8.72 26.53
CA PHE A 344 -17.35 7.52 25.71
C PHE A 344 -16.27 6.45 25.99
N TYR A 345 -15.00 6.82 25.99
CA TYR A 345 -13.90 5.89 26.23
C TYR A 345 -13.89 5.36 27.65
N LYS A 346 -14.30 6.14 28.65
CA LYS A 346 -14.52 5.66 30.04
C LYS A 346 -15.62 4.61 30.12
N GLU A 347 -16.75 4.82 29.45
CA GLU A 347 -17.83 3.82 29.38
C GLU A 347 -17.40 2.59 28.58
N LEU A 348 -16.64 2.78 27.50
CA LEU A 348 -16.10 1.69 26.69
C LEU A 348 -15.10 0.85 27.50
N GLU A 349 -14.21 1.46 28.29
CA GLU A 349 -13.27 0.75 29.15
C GLU A 349 -13.99 -0.19 30.12
N LYS A 350 -15.09 0.25 30.75
CA LYS A 350 -15.88 -0.59 31.68
C LYS A 350 -16.38 -1.89 31.04
N LYS A 351 -16.63 -1.89 29.72
CA LYS A 351 -17.14 -3.05 28.97
C LYS A 351 -16.05 -3.80 28.18
N CYS A 352 -15.01 -3.09 27.75
CA CYS A 352 -13.99 -3.53 26.80
C CYS A 352 -12.55 -3.22 27.28
N ALA A 353 -12.30 -3.33 28.59
CA ALA A 353 -11.01 -3.01 29.23
C ALA A 353 -9.78 -3.72 28.62
N ASN A 354 -9.98 -4.87 27.97
CA ASN A 354 -8.94 -5.60 27.25
C ASN A 354 -9.22 -5.54 25.73
N ASN A 355 -8.18 -5.36 24.91
CA ASN A 355 -8.28 -5.32 23.45
C ASN A 355 -9.01 -6.53 22.87
N ASP A 356 -8.78 -7.71 23.46
CA ASP A 356 -9.42 -8.94 23.01
C ASP A 356 -10.95 -8.88 23.10
N ASN A 357 -11.52 -8.07 24.01
CA ASN A 357 -12.97 -7.90 24.11
C ASN A 357 -13.51 -7.00 23.00
N PHE A 358 -12.81 -5.92 22.63
CA PHE A 358 -13.20 -5.11 21.49
C PHE A 358 -13.07 -5.88 20.17
N LEU A 359 -12.00 -6.65 20.00
CA LEU A 359 -11.81 -7.51 18.82
C LEU A 359 -12.88 -8.60 18.73
N LYS A 360 -13.38 -9.12 19.85
CA LYS A 360 -14.56 -10.02 19.87
C LYS A 360 -15.82 -9.32 19.35
N LEU A 361 -16.04 -8.05 19.67
CA LEU A 361 -17.17 -7.29 19.11
C LEU A 361 -17.05 -7.17 17.58
N LEU A 362 -15.84 -6.95 17.05
CA LEU A 362 -15.61 -6.95 15.60
C LEU A 362 -15.93 -8.32 14.97
N ASN A 363 -15.61 -9.43 15.65
CA ASN A 363 -15.97 -10.78 15.20
C ASN A 363 -17.49 -11.03 15.17
N GLU A 364 -18.27 -10.33 16.02
CA GLU A 364 -19.73 -10.44 16.09
C GLU A 364 -20.46 -9.63 15.00
N GLY A 365 -19.72 -8.84 14.22
CA GLY A 365 -20.21 -8.06 13.09
C GLY A 365 -21.03 -8.91 12.09
N LYS A 366 -21.97 -8.28 11.38
CA LYS A 366 -22.92 -8.98 10.51
C LYS A 366 -22.22 -9.82 9.44
N TYR A 367 -21.15 -9.30 8.84
CA TYR A 367 -20.40 -10.02 7.81
C TYR A 367 -19.31 -10.93 8.39
N CYS A 368 -18.81 -10.62 9.59
CA CYS A 368 -17.77 -11.39 10.26
C CYS A 368 -18.29 -12.62 11.03
N ASN A 369 -19.58 -12.64 11.39
CA ASN A 369 -20.15 -13.69 12.22
C ASN A 369 -20.20 -15.07 11.52
N LYS A 370 -19.89 -16.12 12.30
CA LYS A 370 -19.60 -17.53 11.94
C LYS A 370 -20.80 -18.35 11.42
N LYS A 371 -21.90 -17.73 10.99
CA LYS A 371 -23.14 -18.48 10.69
C LYS A 371 -23.13 -19.23 9.35
N GLU A 372 -22.17 -18.97 8.47
CA GLU A 372 -22.01 -19.66 7.18
C GLU A 372 -20.84 -20.65 7.23
N LYS A 373 -21.14 -21.94 7.09
CA LYS A 373 -20.23 -23.08 7.30
C LYS A 373 -19.28 -23.31 6.11
N ILE A 374 -18.34 -22.40 5.87
CA ILE A 374 -17.18 -22.69 4.99
C ILE A 374 -15.91 -22.59 5.85
N GLU A 375 -15.11 -23.66 5.87
CA GLU A 375 -14.00 -23.84 6.82
C GLU A 375 -12.96 -22.70 6.84
N GLU A 376 -12.76 -21.98 5.72
CA GLU A 376 -11.80 -20.86 5.62
C GLU A 376 -12.42 -19.46 5.78
N GLU A 377 -13.74 -19.38 5.95
CA GLU A 377 -14.46 -18.11 6.08
C GLU A 377 -14.62 -17.67 7.54
N ASN A 378 -14.21 -18.51 8.50
CA ASN A 378 -14.22 -18.17 9.91
C ASN A 378 -13.17 -17.09 10.20
N ILE A 379 -13.64 -15.90 10.55
CA ILE A 379 -12.79 -14.76 10.92
C ILE A 379 -12.74 -14.68 12.44
N ASP A 380 -11.53 -14.48 12.95
CA ASP A 380 -11.26 -14.24 14.37
C ASP A 380 -10.11 -13.24 14.54
N PHE A 381 -10.43 -11.98 14.74
CA PHE A 381 -9.46 -10.91 14.95
C PHE A 381 -8.63 -11.07 16.24
N THR A 382 -9.03 -11.95 17.17
CA THR A 382 -8.22 -12.30 18.34
C THR A 382 -7.11 -13.30 18.01
N ASN A 383 -7.29 -14.09 16.95
CA ASN A 383 -6.28 -15.02 16.45
C ASN A 383 -5.53 -14.43 15.23
N ILE A 384 -4.41 -13.78 15.53
CA ILE A 384 -3.48 -13.23 14.52
C ILE A 384 -2.21 -14.08 14.36
N GLY A 385 -2.17 -15.28 14.96
CA GLY A 385 -1.00 -16.17 14.91
C GLY A 385 -0.77 -16.80 13.53
N GLU A 386 0.15 -17.78 13.46
CA GLU A 386 0.65 -18.37 12.21
C GLU A 386 -0.42 -18.95 11.27
N LYS A 387 -1.61 -19.31 11.77
CA LYS A 387 -2.77 -19.75 10.98
C LYS A 387 -4.05 -18.98 11.31
N GLY A 388 -3.89 -17.72 11.69
CA GLY A 388 -4.98 -16.83 12.10
C GLY A 388 -5.74 -16.20 10.92
N THR A 389 -6.46 -15.11 11.21
CA THR A 389 -7.35 -14.42 10.26
C THR A 389 -6.65 -13.93 8.99
N PHE A 390 -5.36 -13.59 9.07
CA PHE A 390 -4.58 -13.08 7.94
C PHE A 390 -3.73 -14.18 7.27
N TYR A 391 -4.00 -15.45 7.56
CA TYR A 391 -3.35 -16.56 6.86
C TYR A 391 -3.92 -16.77 5.45
N ARG A 392 -3.06 -17.25 4.55
CA ARG A 392 -3.39 -17.56 3.17
C ARG A 392 -4.43 -18.67 3.12
N SER A 393 -5.15 -18.72 2.01
CA SER A 393 -6.09 -19.79 1.74
C SER A 393 -5.35 -21.10 1.43
N LYS A 394 -5.93 -22.24 1.84
CA LYS A 394 -5.55 -23.61 1.46
C LYS A 394 -5.58 -23.83 -0.05
N TYR A 395 -6.41 -23.07 -0.76
CA TYR A 395 -6.47 -23.08 -2.21
C TYR A 395 -5.24 -22.42 -2.85
N CYS A 396 -4.53 -21.57 -2.09
CA CYS A 396 -3.28 -20.91 -2.45
C CYS A 396 -2.05 -21.56 -1.83
N GLU A 397 -2.14 -22.83 -1.46
CA GLU A 397 -0.95 -23.63 -1.16
C GLU A 397 -0.29 -24.12 -2.46
N VAL A 398 1.02 -24.38 -2.39
CA VAL A 398 1.72 -25.10 -3.46
C VAL A 398 1.20 -26.54 -3.54
N CYS A 399 1.41 -27.20 -4.68
CA CYS A 399 0.98 -28.60 -4.82
C CYS A 399 1.56 -29.47 -3.69
N PRO A 400 0.79 -30.46 -3.21
CA PRO A 400 1.35 -31.53 -2.40
C PRO A 400 2.55 -32.15 -3.11
N PHE A 401 3.54 -32.62 -2.34
CA PHE A 401 4.83 -33.05 -2.88
C PHE A 401 4.69 -34.13 -3.97
N CYS A 402 3.80 -35.10 -3.76
CA CYS A 402 3.50 -36.17 -4.72
C CYS A 402 2.30 -35.87 -5.63
N GLY A 403 1.80 -34.63 -5.66
CA GLY A 403 0.59 -34.28 -6.37
C GLY A 403 -0.67 -34.82 -5.72
N VAL A 404 -1.75 -34.82 -6.49
CA VAL A 404 -3.06 -35.35 -6.06
C VAL A 404 -3.53 -36.47 -6.98
N GLU A 405 -4.36 -37.34 -6.45
CA GLU A 405 -5.14 -38.32 -7.19
C GLU A 405 -6.61 -37.89 -7.16
N CYS A 406 -7.22 -37.72 -8.34
CA CYS A 406 -8.63 -37.37 -8.47
C CYS A 406 -9.42 -38.61 -8.88
N ARG A 407 -10.35 -39.04 -8.02
CA ARG A 407 -11.27 -40.16 -8.29
C ARG A 407 -12.71 -39.64 -8.17
N GLY A 408 -13.48 -39.72 -9.26
CA GLY A 408 -14.83 -39.17 -9.31
C GLY A 408 -14.83 -37.67 -9.03
N ASN A 409 -15.61 -37.23 -8.03
CA ASN A 409 -15.77 -35.83 -7.62
C ASN A 409 -14.86 -35.42 -6.45
N THR A 410 -13.75 -36.12 -6.23
CA THR A 410 -12.84 -35.85 -5.11
C THR A 410 -11.38 -35.94 -5.55
N CYS A 411 -10.59 -34.94 -5.16
CA CYS A 411 -9.14 -34.93 -5.35
C CYS A 411 -8.42 -34.98 -4.00
N THR A 412 -7.57 -36.00 -3.79
CA THR A 412 -6.84 -36.21 -2.52
C THR A 412 -5.33 -36.22 -2.74
N PRO A 413 -4.51 -35.62 -1.85
CA PRO A 413 -3.05 -35.74 -1.92
C PRO A 413 -2.58 -37.20 -1.97
N LYS A 414 -1.64 -37.50 -2.86
CA LYS A 414 -1.01 -38.83 -2.91
C LYS A 414 -0.16 -39.06 -1.66
N LYS A 415 -0.05 -40.31 -1.19
CA LYS A 415 0.83 -40.66 -0.06
C LYS A 415 2.28 -40.32 -0.39
N GLU A 416 2.94 -39.58 0.50
CA GLU A 416 4.34 -39.19 0.34
C GLU A 416 5.26 -40.39 0.61
N LYS A 417 5.97 -40.87 -0.44
CA LYS A 417 7.08 -41.82 -0.31
C LYS A 417 8.38 -41.04 -0.49
N TYR A 418 9.12 -40.83 0.60
CA TYR A 418 10.40 -40.12 0.60
C TYR A 418 11.53 -41.02 0.07
N PRO A 419 12.56 -40.51 -0.66
CA PRO A 419 12.80 -39.11 -1.07
C PRO A 419 12.13 -38.70 -2.40
N ASN A 420 11.53 -39.64 -3.13
CA ASN A 420 10.86 -39.39 -4.40
C ASN A 420 9.59 -40.23 -4.53
N CYS A 421 8.52 -39.59 -5.01
CA CYS A 421 7.24 -40.19 -5.30
C CYS A 421 7.37 -41.26 -6.41
N GLU A 422 7.51 -42.52 -6.01
CA GLU A 422 7.53 -43.78 -6.79
C GLU A 422 8.54 -43.93 -7.95
N ASN A 423 8.97 -42.87 -8.64
CA ASN A 423 9.94 -42.96 -9.74
C ASN A 423 11.28 -42.28 -9.36
N ASN A 424 12.31 -43.11 -9.14
CA ASN A 424 13.68 -42.65 -8.92
C ASN A 424 14.43 -42.54 -10.25
N GLU A 425 14.30 -41.42 -10.94
CA GLU A 425 15.26 -41.14 -12.02
C GLU A 425 16.63 -40.80 -11.42
N ALA A 426 17.65 -41.57 -11.80
CA ALA A 426 19.01 -41.26 -11.42
C ALA A 426 19.48 -39.94 -12.10
N TYR A 427 20.20 -39.12 -11.34
CA TYR A 427 20.95 -37.99 -11.88
C TYR A 427 22.33 -38.50 -12.32
N ILE A 428 22.50 -38.68 -13.63
CA ILE A 428 23.75 -39.15 -14.24
C ILE A 428 24.10 -38.16 -15.36
N PRO A 429 25.02 -37.21 -15.11
CA PRO A 429 25.53 -36.33 -16.15
C PRO A 429 26.18 -37.13 -17.30
N PRO A 430 25.89 -36.82 -18.57
CA PRO A 430 26.64 -37.35 -19.70
C PRO A 430 28.14 -37.06 -19.58
N LYS A 431 28.99 -37.96 -20.08
CA LYS A 431 30.47 -37.80 -20.05
C LYS A 431 30.96 -36.50 -20.72
N ASP A 432 30.19 -35.98 -21.67
CA ASP A 432 30.47 -34.78 -22.45
C ASP A 432 29.71 -33.53 -21.99
N ALA A 433 28.89 -33.63 -20.94
CA ALA A 433 28.15 -32.50 -20.38
C ALA A 433 28.74 -32.10 -19.02
N THR A 434 29.40 -30.96 -18.95
CA THR A 434 29.91 -30.40 -17.69
C THR A 434 28.76 -29.73 -16.93
N PRO A 435 28.36 -30.22 -15.74
CA PRO A 435 27.35 -29.56 -14.94
C PRO A 435 27.86 -28.21 -14.41
N ILE A 436 26.95 -27.24 -14.30
CA ILE A 436 27.21 -25.91 -13.75
C ILE A 436 26.45 -25.76 -12.45
N ASP A 437 27.14 -25.29 -11.42
CA ASP A 437 26.55 -25.00 -10.11
C ASP A 437 25.97 -23.59 -10.07
N ILE A 438 24.69 -23.50 -9.73
CA ILE A 438 23.93 -22.27 -9.53
C ILE A 438 23.52 -22.22 -8.06
N SER A 439 24.06 -21.24 -7.32
CA SER A 439 23.53 -20.89 -6.00
C SER A 439 22.31 -19.99 -6.21
N VAL A 440 21.14 -20.46 -5.78
CA VAL A 440 19.85 -19.78 -5.94
C VAL A 440 19.36 -19.34 -4.58
N LEU A 441 19.11 -18.03 -4.42
CA LEU A 441 18.44 -17.47 -3.26
C LEU A 441 16.95 -17.84 -3.31
N TYR A 442 16.50 -18.68 -2.37
CA TYR A 442 15.13 -19.17 -2.29
C TYR A 442 14.39 -18.52 -1.10
N THR A 443 13.28 -17.86 -1.40
CA THR A 443 12.43 -17.16 -0.42
C THR A 443 11.47 -18.09 0.33
N GLY A 444 11.39 -19.37 -0.06
CA GLY A 444 10.52 -20.36 0.58
C GLY A 444 9.05 -20.27 0.15
N ASP A 445 8.32 -21.38 0.35
CA ASP A 445 6.89 -21.48 0.02
C ASP A 445 5.97 -21.02 1.15
N GLU A 446 6.51 -20.69 2.33
CA GLU A 446 5.75 -20.26 3.51
C GLU A 446 5.09 -18.89 3.29
N GLN A 447 4.10 -18.53 4.11
CA GLN A 447 3.57 -17.16 4.13
C GLN A 447 4.44 -16.29 5.02
N GLY A 448 4.60 -15.03 4.63
CA GLY A 448 5.32 -14.05 5.43
C GLY A 448 5.90 -12.95 4.55
N ASP A 449 6.25 -11.85 5.21
CA ASP A 449 6.89 -10.68 4.61
C ASP A 449 8.23 -11.09 3.99
N ILE A 450 8.55 -10.55 2.82
CA ILE A 450 9.76 -10.93 2.09
C ILE A 450 11.03 -10.57 2.88
N THR A 451 10.98 -9.49 3.65
CA THR A 451 12.04 -9.03 4.55
C THR A 451 12.28 -10.00 5.71
N LYS A 452 11.22 -10.60 6.26
CA LYS A 452 11.34 -11.66 7.29
C LYS A 452 11.86 -12.96 6.72
N LYS A 453 11.37 -13.37 5.54
CA LYS A 453 11.83 -14.59 4.85
C LYS A 453 13.30 -14.53 4.46
N LEU A 454 13.76 -13.33 4.11
CA LEU A 454 15.14 -13.05 3.75
C LEU A 454 15.90 -12.39 4.91
N SER A 455 15.47 -12.52 6.16
CA SER A 455 16.08 -11.78 7.27
C SER A 455 17.57 -12.09 7.45
N GLU A 456 17.96 -13.36 7.28
CA GLU A 456 19.38 -13.77 7.32
C GLU A 456 20.16 -13.14 6.16
N PHE A 457 19.62 -13.23 4.94
CA PHE A 457 20.19 -12.62 3.74
C PHE A 457 20.32 -11.09 3.86
N CYS A 458 19.29 -10.42 4.38
CA CYS A 458 19.27 -8.97 4.58
C CYS A 458 20.24 -8.52 5.67
N SER A 459 20.54 -9.38 6.65
CA SER A 459 21.40 -9.03 7.79
C SER A 459 22.89 -9.27 7.51
N ASN A 460 23.24 -10.21 6.62
CA ASN A 460 24.62 -10.61 6.36
C ASN A 460 24.89 -10.74 4.85
N GLU A 461 25.47 -9.70 4.24
CA GLU A 461 25.66 -9.58 2.78
C GLU A 461 26.57 -10.67 2.13
N ASN A 462 27.32 -11.47 2.91
CA ASN A 462 28.41 -12.31 2.39
C ASN A 462 28.34 -13.82 2.74
N ARG A 463 27.18 -14.34 3.19
CA ARG A 463 27.05 -15.80 3.42
C ARG A 463 26.51 -16.50 2.18
N GLU A 464 27.41 -16.93 1.29
CA GLU A 464 27.06 -17.73 0.09
C GLU A 464 26.40 -19.09 0.42
N ASN A 465 26.38 -19.50 1.70
CA ASN A 465 25.80 -20.74 2.22
C ASN A 465 24.73 -20.52 3.33
N GLY A 466 24.08 -19.35 3.37
CA GLY A 466 22.99 -19.09 4.32
C GLY A 466 21.77 -19.99 4.12
N GLU A 467 20.83 -20.03 5.07
CA GLU A 467 19.67 -20.94 5.07
C GLU A 467 18.78 -20.76 3.82
N ASN A 468 18.77 -19.56 3.25
CA ASN A 468 18.01 -19.22 2.06
C ASN A 468 18.63 -19.74 0.75
N TYR A 469 19.86 -20.25 0.71
CA TYR A 469 20.50 -20.66 -0.54
C TYR A 469 20.28 -22.13 -0.88
N GLN A 470 20.00 -22.40 -2.15
CA GLN A 470 19.92 -23.75 -2.74
C GLN A 470 21.00 -23.89 -3.81
N ILE A 471 21.79 -24.96 -3.73
CA ILE A 471 22.78 -25.26 -4.76
C ILE A 471 22.14 -26.19 -5.80
N TRP A 472 22.06 -25.70 -7.03
CA TRP A 472 21.53 -26.42 -8.18
C TRP A 472 22.67 -26.77 -9.13
N GLN A 473 22.91 -28.07 -9.31
CA GLN A 473 23.85 -28.57 -10.29
C GLN A 473 23.07 -28.97 -11.55
N CYS A 474 23.30 -28.25 -12.64
CA CYS A 474 22.48 -28.34 -13.84
C CYS A 474 23.33 -28.55 -15.10
N TYR A 475 22.84 -29.35 -16.04
CA TYR A 475 23.41 -29.49 -17.37
C TYR A 475 22.33 -29.47 -18.45
N TYR A 476 22.69 -28.98 -19.64
CA TYR A 476 21.82 -28.96 -20.81
C TYR A 476 22.63 -29.38 -22.04
N LYS A 477 22.24 -30.50 -22.67
CA LYS A 477 22.81 -30.98 -23.92
C LYS A 477 21.81 -30.84 -25.07
N ASN A 478 20.56 -31.25 -24.85
CA ASN A 478 19.44 -31.06 -25.77
C ASN A 478 18.10 -31.16 -25.02
N SER A 479 16.97 -31.13 -25.75
CA SER A 479 15.61 -31.15 -25.18
C SER A 479 15.30 -32.38 -24.32
N ASP A 480 15.98 -33.50 -24.59
CA ASP A 480 15.73 -34.79 -23.97
C ASP A 480 16.79 -35.09 -22.90
N ILE A 481 17.98 -34.50 -23.05
CA ILE A 481 19.14 -34.68 -22.18
C ILE A 481 19.44 -33.34 -21.49
N ASN A 482 18.65 -33.03 -20.47
CA ASN A 482 18.84 -31.90 -19.58
C ASN A 482 18.31 -32.22 -18.18
N LYS A 483 19.15 -32.05 -17.16
CA LYS A 483 18.73 -32.26 -15.77
C LYS A 483 19.39 -31.26 -14.84
N CYS A 484 18.71 -31.03 -13.73
CA CYS A 484 19.11 -30.22 -12.61
C CYS A 484 18.93 -31.05 -11.34
N LYS A 485 19.93 -31.07 -10.49
CA LYS A 485 19.90 -31.67 -9.16
C LYS A 485 20.09 -30.58 -8.11
N MET A 486 19.20 -30.52 -7.14
CA MET A 486 19.30 -29.63 -5.99
C MET A 486 19.82 -30.38 -4.77
N THR A 487 20.81 -29.79 -4.14
CA THR A 487 21.31 -30.22 -2.84
C THR A 487 20.64 -29.33 -1.78
N PRO A 488 19.82 -29.88 -0.86
CA PRO A 488 19.14 -29.08 0.13
C PRO A 488 20.14 -28.42 1.08
N SER A 489 19.86 -27.19 1.52
CA SER A 489 20.49 -26.64 2.71
C SER A 489 20.03 -27.43 3.93
N SER A 490 20.86 -27.54 4.96
CA SER A 490 20.65 -28.41 6.13
C SER A 490 19.39 -28.11 6.96
N HIS A 491 18.60 -27.07 6.63
CA HIS A 491 17.57 -26.52 7.51
C HIS A 491 16.13 -26.54 6.95
N LYS A 492 15.88 -26.84 5.66
CA LYS A 492 14.50 -26.97 5.12
C LYS A 492 14.36 -28.04 4.02
N VAL A 493 13.31 -28.86 4.11
CA VAL A 493 12.90 -29.77 3.03
C VAL A 493 12.10 -28.97 1.99
N PRO A 494 12.58 -28.83 0.75
CA PRO A 494 11.85 -28.11 -0.28
C PRO A 494 10.59 -28.87 -0.72
N LYS A 495 9.51 -28.14 -1.00
CA LYS A 495 8.25 -28.72 -1.51
C LYS A 495 8.30 -29.08 -3.01
N HIS A 496 9.45 -28.90 -3.66
CA HIS A 496 9.70 -29.16 -5.09
C HIS A 496 10.79 -30.22 -5.30
N GLY A 497 10.90 -30.76 -6.52
CA GLY A 497 11.98 -31.59 -7.11
C GLY A 497 13.38 -31.56 -6.49
N TYR A 498 13.98 -32.69 -6.09
CA TYR A 498 15.43 -32.81 -5.89
C TYR A 498 16.13 -32.97 -7.22
N ILE A 499 15.46 -33.61 -8.18
CA ILE A 499 15.92 -33.78 -9.55
C ILE A 499 14.75 -33.34 -10.45
N MET A 500 15.05 -32.54 -11.46
CA MET A 500 14.08 -32.11 -12.49
C MET A 500 14.79 -31.80 -13.80
N SER A 501 14.04 -31.63 -14.88
CA SER A 501 14.59 -31.12 -16.14
C SER A 501 15.10 -29.68 -15.97
N PHE A 502 16.07 -29.26 -16.78
CA PHE A 502 16.52 -27.86 -16.76
C PHE A 502 15.38 -26.90 -17.14
N PHE A 503 14.45 -27.34 -18.00
CA PHE A 503 13.23 -26.57 -18.31
C PHE A 503 12.35 -26.32 -17.09
N ALA A 504 12.15 -27.33 -16.24
CA ALA A 504 11.35 -27.20 -15.03
C ALA A 504 12.05 -26.29 -14.00
N PHE A 505 13.37 -26.41 -13.88
CA PHE A 505 14.18 -25.51 -13.04
C PHE A 505 14.09 -24.06 -13.52
N PHE A 506 14.21 -23.82 -14.82
CA PHE A 506 14.08 -22.49 -15.41
C PHE A 506 12.71 -21.86 -15.13
N ASP A 507 11.62 -22.61 -15.33
CA ASP A 507 10.26 -22.14 -15.03
C ASP A 507 10.08 -21.83 -13.53
N LEU A 508 10.60 -22.69 -12.65
CA LEU A 508 10.61 -22.44 -11.19
C LEU A 508 11.38 -21.16 -10.84
N TRP A 509 12.58 -20.98 -11.40
CA TRP A 509 13.42 -19.82 -11.13
C TRP A 509 12.77 -18.51 -11.56
N VAL A 510 12.23 -18.46 -12.78
CA VAL A 510 11.54 -17.25 -13.29
C VAL A 510 10.29 -16.95 -12.46
N LYS A 511 9.51 -17.96 -12.07
CA LYS A 511 8.33 -17.77 -11.20
C LYS A 511 8.70 -17.13 -9.87
N ASN A 512 9.73 -17.64 -9.21
CA ASN A 512 10.20 -17.09 -7.94
C ASN A 512 10.67 -15.64 -8.11
N LEU A 513 11.43 -15.33 -9.18
CA LEU A 513 11.81 -13.96 -9.50
C LEU A 513 10.61 -13.02 -9.61
N LEU A 514 9.56 -13.43 -10.34
CA LEU A 514 8.37 -12.60 -10.56
C LEU A 514 7.52 -12.46 -9.29
N ILE A 515 7.37 -13.52 -8.50
CA ILE A 515 6.67 -13.49 -7.20
C ILE A 515 7.40 -12.58 -6.22
N ASP A 516 8.71 -12.76 -6.07
CA ASP A 516 9.54 -11.95 -5.19
C ASP A 516 9.53 -10.48 -5.61
N THR A 517 9.52 -10.19 -6.91
CA THR A 517 9.38 -8.82 -7.44
C THR A 517 8.08 -8.17 -6.97
N ILE A 518 6.95 -8.90 -7.02
CA ILE A 518 5.65 -8.41 -6.56
C ILE A 518 5.65 -8.21 -5.03
N ASN A 519 6.24 -9.15 -4.28
CA ASN A 519 6.35 -9.05 -2.83
C ASN A 519 7.20 -7.85 -2.41
N TRP A 520 8.36 -7.65 -3.03
CA TRP A 520 9.21 -6.48 -2.78
C TRP A 520 8.52 -5.17 -3.14
N LYS A 521 7.78 -5.13 -4.25
CA LYS A 521 6.96 -3.98 -4.61
C LYS A 521 5.99 -3.63 -3.48
N ASN A 522 5.28 -4.62 -2.92
CA ASN A 522 4.31 -4.37 -1.85
C ASN A 522 5.02 -3.89 -0.59
N GLU A 523 6.10 -4.56 -0.16
CA GLU A 523 6.91 -4.19 1.00
C GLU A 523 7.45 -2.76 0.91
N LEU A 524 7.96 -2.37 -0.26
CA LEU A 524 8.61 -1.08 -0.46
C LEU A 524 7.65 0.03 -0.89
N THR A 525 6.35 -0.25 -1.09
CA THR A 525 5.39 0.74 -1.61
C THR A 525 5.39 2.02 -0.76
N ASN A 526 5.42 1.88 0.57
CA ASN A 526 5.46 3.03 1.48
C ASN A 526 6.83 3.71 1.48
N CYS A 527 7.91 2.96 1.28
CA CYS A 527 9.29 3.46 1.26
C CYS A 527 9.62 4.25 -0.02
N ILE A 528 9.15 3.78 -1.17
CA ILE A 528 9.36 4.42 -2.48
C ILE A 528 8.58 5.73 -2.56
N ASN A 529 7.35 5.74 -2.03
CA ASN A 529 6.46 6.90 -2.05
C ASN A 529 6.68 7.84 -0.86
N ASN A 530 7.62 7.55 0.04
CA ASN A 530 7.89 8.40 1.18
C ASN A 530 8.47 9.75 0.70
N THR A 531 7.62 10.78 0.71
CA THR A 531 8.02 12.15 0.39
C THR A 531 8.13 13.04 1.62
N ASN A 532 7.71 12.59 2.80
CA ASN A 532 7.70 13.41 4.02
C ASN A 532 8.73 12.88 5.02
N VAL A 533 9.58 13.81 5.51
CA VAL A 533 10.49 13.72 6.67
C VAL A 533 10.89 12.30 7.09
N THR A 534 12.18 12.04 6.91
CA THR A 534 12.99 11.09 7.67
C THR A 534 12.63 11.10 9.16
N ASP A 535 11.65 10.29 9.56
CA ASP A 535 11.70 9.68 10.88
C ASP A 535 12.98 8.86 10.88
N CYS A 536 13.99 9.31 11.62
CA CYS A 536 15.34 8.73 11.64
C CYS A 536 15.38 7.31 12.24
N LYS A 537 14.23 6.64 12.39
CA LYS A 537 14.02 5.23 12.74
C LYS A 537 13.27 4.53 11.59
N ASN A 538 13.94 4.27 10.47
CA ASN A 538 13.25 3.76 9.29
C ASN A 538 13.77 2.40 8.82
N ASP A 539 12.97 1.36 9.06
CA ASP A 539 13.14 0.03 8.45
C ASP A 539 13.20 0.12 6.92
N CYS A 540 12.63 1.17 6.30
CA CYS A 540 12.73 1.37 4.86
C CYS A 540 14.16 1.43 4.35
N ASN A 541 15.11 2.11 5.01
CA ASN A 541 16.49 2.17 4.50
C ASN A 541 17.13 0.77 4.47
N THR A 542 16.91 0.00 5.53
CA THR A 542 17.34 -1.40 5.63
C THR A 542 16.68 -2.25 4.54
N ASN A 543 15.37 -2.12 4.36
CA ASN A 543 14.60 -2.86 3.36
C ASN A 543 15.00 -2.47 1.92
N CYS A 544 15.21 -1.18 1.63
CA CYS A 544 15.65 -0.68 0.33
C CYS A 544 17.05 -1.23 -0.03
N LYS A 545 17.99 -1.27 0.93
CA LYS A 545 19.31 -1.88 0.75
C LYS A 545 19.23 -3.38 0.55
N CYS A 546 18.40 -4.07 1.34
CA CYS A 546 18.20 -5.51 1.15
C CYS A 546 17.62 -5.81 -0.24
N PHE A 547 16.66 -5.00 -0.71
CA PHE A 547 16.12 -5.12 -2.05
C PHE A 547 17.17 -4.89 -3.16
N GLU A 548 18.04 -3.88 -2.99
CA GLU A 548 19.16 -3.66 -3.92
C GLU A 548 20.07 -4.89 -4.01
N ASN A 549 20.43 -5.46 -2.85
CA ASN A 549 21.27 -6.66 -2.76
C ASN A 549 20.57 -7.89 -3.34
N TRP A 550 19.27 -8.05 -3.08
CA TRP A 550 18.44 -9.11 -3.66
C TRP A 550 18.43 -9.01 -5.19
N ALA A 551 18.20 -7.80 -5.74
CA ALA A 551 18.16 -7.58 -7.19
C ALA A 551 19.51 -7.91 -7.85
N LYS A 552 20.63 -7.49 -7.24
CA LYS A 552 21.99 -7.84 -7.69
C LYS A 552 22.23 -9.35 -7.67
N THR A 553 21.78 -10.03 -6.60
CA THR A 553 21.91 -11.48 -6.46
C THR A 553 21.14 -12.21 -7.55
N LYS A 554 19.90 -11.80 -7.82
CA LYS A 554 19.07 -12.34 -8.91
C LYS A 554 19.65 -12.10 -10.30
N GLU A 555 20.27 -10.95 -10.53
CA GLU A 555 20.96 -10.67 -11.79
C GLU A 555 22.17 -11.62 -11.97
N ASN A 556 22.90 -11.94 -10.91
CA ASN A 556 24.02 -12.88 -10.95
C ASN A 556 23.58 -14.34 -11.14
N GLU A 557 22.49 -14.75 -10.49
CA GLU A 557 21.83 -16.03 -10.76
C GLU A 557 21.46 -16.15 -12.24
N TRP A 558 20.83 -15.12 -12.81
CA TRP A 558 20.43 -15.07 -14.20
C TRP A 558 21.60 -15.28 -15.17
N LYS A 559 22.75 -14.67 -14.89
CA LYS A 559 23.98 -14.86 -15.70
C LYS A 559 24.38 -16.34 -15.77
N LYS A 560 24.30 -17.08 -14.66
CA LYS A 560 24.62 -18.52 -14.61
C LYS A 560 23.57 -19.38 -15.32
N VAL A 561 22.28 -19.13 -15.08
CA VAL A 561 21.16 -19.81 -15.76
C VAL A 561 21.31 -19.68 -17.28
N LYS A 562 21.68 -18.49 -17.75
CA LYS A 562 21.91 -18.19 -19.16
C LYS A 562 23.12 -18.93 -19.75
N THR A 563 24.18 -19.14 -18.98
CA THR A 563 25.37 -19.90 -19.45
C THR A 563 25.02 -21.34 -19.78
N ILE A 564 24.23 -22.01 -18.94
CA ILE A 564 23.79 -23.40 -19.17
C ILE A 564 23.02 -23.52 -20.49
N TYR A 565 22.17 -22.53 -20.74
CA TYR A 565 21.34 -22.48 -21.93
C TYR A 565 22.12 -22.13 -23.22
N LYS A 566 23.24 -21.40 -23.12
CA LYS A 566 24.02 -20.95 -24.29
C LYS A 566 24.89 -22.03 -24.92
N ASN A 567 25.04 -23.20 -24.31
CA ASN A 567 25.69 -24.35 -24.95
C ASN A 567 24.79 -24.86 -26.09
N GLU A 568 25.30 -24.72 -27.32
CA GLU A 568 24.60 -24.58 -28.60
C GLU A 568 23.91 -25.86 -29.15
N ASN A 569 22.99 -25.65 -30.12
CA ASN A 569 22.35 -26.58 -31.08
C ASN A 569 20.88 -27.05 -30.89
N GLY A 570 20.03 -26.36 -30.11
CA GLY A 570 18.62 -26.78 -30.03
C GLY A 570 17.59 -25.71 -29.62
N ASN A 571 16.84 -25.21 -30.60
CA ASN A 571 15.54 -24.53 -30.52
C ASN A 571 15.30 -23.58 -29.32
N THR A 572 16.08 -22.51 -29.29
CA THR A 572 16.00 -21.38 -28.36
C THR A 572 14.66 -20.64 -28.34
N ASN A 573 13.84 -20.79 -29.39
CA ASN A 573 12.53 -20.17 -29.51
C ASN A 573 11.52 -20.65 -28.44
N ASN A 574 11.65 -21.88 -27.94
CA ASN A 574 10.69 -22.43 -26.97
C ASN A 574 10.83 -21.80 -25.57
N TYR A 575 12.06 -21.46 -25.15
CA TYR A 575 12.31 -20.85 -23.83
C TYR A 575 11.79 -19.41 -23.76
N TYR A 576 12.14 -18.60 -24.75
CA TYR A 576 11.70 -17.22 -24.82
C TYR A 576 10.19 -17.11 -24.98
N LYS A 577 9.57 -18.04 -25.72
CA LYS A 577 8.11 -18.18 -25.76
C LYS A 577 7.53 -18.47 -24.36
N LYS A 578 8.05 -19.47 -23.63
CA LYS A 578 7.59 -19.78 -22.26
C LYS A 578 7.78 -18.62 -21.28
N LEU A 579 8.88 -17.86 -21.40
CA LEU A 579 9.16 -16.65 -20.63
C LEU A 579 8.13 -15.55 -20.96
N ASN A 580 7.90 -15.29 -22.25
CA ASN A 580 6.89 -14.33 -22.71
C ASN A 580 5.49 -14.73 -22.21
N ASP A 581 5.17 -16.03 -22.18
CA ASP A 581 3.92 -16.55 -21.65
C ASP A 581 3.80 -16.34 -20.12
N LEU A 582 4.91 -16.35 -19.36
CA LEU A 582 4.89 -16.02 -17.91
C LEU A 582 4.59 -14.54 -17.70
N PHE A 583 5.23 -13.68 -18.48
CA PHE A 583 4.96 -12.24 -18.42
C PHE A 583 3.51 -11.94 -18.81
N LYS A 584 3.05 -12.43 -19.97
CA LYS A 584 1.70 -12.20 -20.49
C LYS A 584 0.62 -12.85 -19.63
N GLY A 585 0.77 -14.13 -19.30
CA GLY A 585 -0.24 -14.91 -18.61
C GLY A 585 -0.34 -14.64 -17.11
N TYR A 586 0.72 -14.13 -16.48
CA TYR A 586 0.72 -13.89 -15.03
C TYR A 586 1.19 -12.50 -14.64
N PHE A 587 2.46 -12.15 -14.91
CA PHE A 587 3.07 -10.97 -14.31
C PHE A 587 2.27 -9.72 -14.67
N PHE A 588 1.86 -9.62 -15.93
CA PHE A 588 1.09 -8.49 -16.42
C PHE A 588 -0.32 -8.42 -15.85
N HIS A 589 -0.98 -9.58 -15.66
CA HIS A 589 -2.30 -9.64 -15.06
C HIS A 589 -2.25 -9.25 -13.58
N VAL A 590 -1.29 -9.77 -12.82
CA VAL A 590 -1.17 -9.42 -11.40
C VAL A 590 -0.75 -7.96 -11.24
N MET A 591 0.28 -7.52 -11.97
CA MET A 591 0.78 -6.14 -11.89
C MET A 591 -0.28 -5.11 -12.28
N LYS A 592 -1.14 -5.37 -13.28
CA LYS A 592 -2.24 -4.46 -13.63
C LYS A 592 -3.17 -4.16 -12.46
N GLU A 593 -3.45 -5.18 -11.64
CA GLU A 593 -4.40 -5.10 -10.54
C GLU A 593 -3.74 -4.60 -9.23
N VAL A 594 -2.49 -4.97 -8.96
CA VAL A 594 -1.77 -4.49 -7.76
C VAL A 594 -1.13 -3.12 -7.94
N ASN A 595 -1.02 -2.60 -9.16
CA ASN A 595 -0.26 -1.39 -9.44
C ASN A 595 -1.12 -0.19 -9.83
N LYS A 596 -1.01 0.87 -9.03
CA LYS A 596 -1.52 2.21 -9.33
C LYS A 596 -0.40 3.24 -9.54
N GLU A 597 0.87 2.82 -9.44
CA GLU A 597 2.03 3.71 -9.56
C GLU A 597 2.47 3.86 -11.02
N ALA A 598 2.68 5.11 -11.44
CA ALA A 598 3.05 5.46 -12.82
C ALA A 598 4.33 4.75 -13.32
N LYS A 599 5.29 4.43 -12.45
CA LYS A 599 6.57 3.83 -12.86
C LYS A 599 6.49 2.34 -13.11
N TRP A 600 5.82 1.60 -12.25
CA TRP A 600 5.48 0.20 -12.50
C TRP A 600 4.58 0.08 -13.74
N ASN A 601 3.71 1.06 -14.02
CA ASN A 601 2.93 1.12 -15.27
C ASN A 601 3.85 1.34 -16.49
N LYS A 602 4.86 2.21 -16.37
CA LYS A 602 5.86 2.41 -17.42
C LYS A 602 6.76 1.17 -17.63
N LEU A 603 7.16 0.47 -16.56
CA LEU A 603 7.84 -0.82 -16.67
C LEU A 603 7.00 -1.79 -17.47
N MET A 604 5.72 -1.88 -17.09
CA MET A 604 4.74 -2.75 -17.72
C MET A 604 4.60 -2.48 -19.22
N GLU A 605 4.54 -1.21 -19.63
CA GLU A 605 4.55 -0.81 -21.04
C GLU A 605 5.87 -1.18 -21.73
N ASN A 606 7.01 -0.81 -21.15
CA ASN A 606 8.33 -1.12 -21.71
C ASN A 606 8.56 -2.64 -21.88
N LEU A 607 8.12 -3.45 -20.91
CA LEU A 607 8.19 -4.91 -20.98
C LEU A 607 7.28 -5.46 -22.08
N LYS A 608 6.06 -4.93 -22.22
CA LYS A 608 5.15 -5.32 -23.31
C LYS A 608 5.76 -5.00 -24.67
N GLU A 609 6.25 -3.78 -24.87
CA GLU A 609 6.90 -3.36 -26.13
C GLU A 609 8.08 -4.26 -26.51
N LYS A 610 8.94 -4.60 -25.53
CA LYS A 610 10.08 -5.49 -25.76
C LYS A 610 9.66 -6.92 -26.09
N ILE A 611 8.66 -7.45 -25.38
CA ILE A 611 8.12 -8.78 -25.65
C ILE A 611 7.44 -8.83 -27.02
N ASP A 612 6.67 -7.81 -27.40
CA ASP A 612 5.94 -7.78 -28.67
C ASP A 612 6.90 -7.56 -29.85
N SER A 613 7.94 -6.75 -29.69
CA SER A 613 9.04 -6.63 -30.65
C SER A 613 9.74 -7.97 -30.91
N SER A 614 9.90 -8.79 -29.86
CA SER A 614 10.52 -10.12 -29.97
C SER A 614 9.69 -11.12 -30.79
N ASN A 615 8.36 -10.99 -30.78
CA ASN A 615 7.46 -11.88 -31.52
C ASN A 615 7.45 -11.57 -33.03
N LEU A 616 7.87 -10.37 -33.45
CA LEU A 616 7.86 -9.93 -34.85
C LEU A 616 9.12 -10.31 -35.65
N LYS A 617 10.24 -10.63 -34.98
CA LYS A 617 11.55 -10.78 -35.63
C LYS A 617 12.12 -12.20 -35.70
N ASN A 618 11.38 -13.25 -35.31
CA ASN A 618 11.87 -14.64 -35.26
C ASN A 618 13.28 -14.78 -34.61
N GLY A 619 13.60 -13.90 -33.65
CA GLY A 619 14.96 -13.69 -33.15
C GLY A 619 15.05 -13.74 -31.63
N THR A 620 15.90 -14.62 -31.14
CA THR A 620 16.20 -14.90 -29.71
C THR A 620 16.75 -13.72 -28.90
N LYS A 621 17.25 -12.67 -29.55
CA LYS A 621 17.89 -11.51 -28.90
C LYS A 621 16.92 -10.63 -28.10
N ASP A 622 15.63 -10.59 -28.45
CA ASP A 622 14.72 -9.56 -27.93
C ASP A 622 14.01 -9.96 -26.62
N SER A 623 13.77 -11.25 -26.37
CA SER A 623 13.19 -11.73 -25.10
C SER A 623 14.22 -11.79 -23.95
N GLU A 624 15.52 -11.87 -24.27
CA GLU A 624 16.60 -11.52 -23.33
C GLU A 624 16.46 -10.05 -22.87
N GLY A 625 15.95 -9.19 -23.75
CA GLY A 625 15.63 -7.81 -23.46
C GLY A 625 14.59 -7.65 -22.35
N ALA A 626 13.62 -8.56 -22.22
CA ALA A 626 12.57 -8.44 -21.19
C ALA A 626 13.11 -8.62 -19.76
N ILE A 627 13.89 -9.68 -19.51
CA ILE A 627 14.53 -9.89 -18.19
C ILE A 627 15.55 -8.78 -17.90
N LYS A 628 16.30 -8.33 -18.91
CA LYS A 628 17.23 -7.21 -18.75
C LYS A 628 16.50 -5.92 -18.34
N VAL A 629 15.40 -5.59 -19.03
CA VAL A 629 14.56 -4.42 -18.71
C VAL A 629 13.96 -4.52 -17.31
N LEU A 630 13.57 -5.73 -16.87
CA LEU A 630 13.14 -5.95 -15.50
C LEU A 630 14.25 -5.59 -14.51
N PHE A 631 15.46 -6.12 -14.66
CA PHE A 631 16.57 -5.82 -13.76
C PHE A 631 16.99 -4.34 -13.77
N ASP A 632 17.07 -3.72 -14.96
CA ASP A 632 17.38 -2.29 -15.09
C ASP A 632 16.36 -1.43 -14.30
N HIS A 633 15.08 -1.83 -14.31
CA HIS A 633 14.04 -1.14 -13.54
C HIS A 633 14.09 -1.43 -12.04
N LEU A 634 14.35 -2.68 -11.63
CA LEU A 634 14.54 -3.03 -10.22
C LEU A 634 15.67 -2.21 -9.61
N LYS A 635 16.75 -1.99 -10.37
CA LYS A 635 17.88 -1.14 -9.98
C LYS A 635 17.46 0.33 -9.80
N ASP A 636 16.74 0.92 -10.75
CA ASP A 636 16.24 2.32 -10.65
C ASP A 636 15.27 2.50 -9.46
N ILE A 637 14.47 1.49 -9.14
CA ILE A 637 13.63 1.51 -7.94
C ILE A 637 14.49 1.47 -6.68
N ALA A 638 15.46 0.55 -6.61
CA ALA A 638 16.31 0.37 -5.44
C ALA A 638 17.10 1.64 -5.12
N GLU A 639 17.74 2.24 -6.13
CA GLU A 639 18.47 3.51 -6.00
C GLU A 639 17.58 4.60 -5.42
N ARG A 640 16.38 4.80 -5.98
CA ARG A 640 15.45 5.81 -5.49
C ARG A 640 14.96 5.53 -4.07
N CYS A 641 14.66 4.27 -3.77
CA CYS A 641 14.22 3.86 -2.45
C CYS A 641 15.29 4.24 -1.42
N ILE A 642 16.57 3.98 -1.72
CA ILE A 642 17.70 4.37 -0.87
C ILE A 642 17.82 5.90 -0.78
N ASP A 643 17.76 6.60 -1.91
CA ASP A 643 17.92 8.05 -1.98
C ASP A 643 16.81 8.80 -1.23
N ASN A 644 15.56 8.31 -1.29
CA ASN A 644 14.42 8.84 -0.55
C ASN A 644 14.49 8.57 0.96
N ASN A 645 15.23 7.55 1.38
CA ASN A 645 15.31 7.11 2.77
C ASN A 645 16.75 7.22 3.34
N SER A 646 17.59 8.11 2.78
CA SER A 646 18.97 8.30 3.21
C SER A 646 19.07 8.98 4.59
N ASN A 647 19.86 8.37 5.47
CA ASN A 647 20.13 8.87 6.82
C ASN A 647 21.10 10.07 6.85
N GLU A 648 21.71 10.46 5.72
CA GLU A 648 22.64 11.61 5.68
C GLU A 648 21.96 12.94 6.06
N SER A 649 20.62 13.01 5.96
CA SER A 649 19.80 14.15 6.39
C SER A 649 19.47 14.19 7.90
N CYS A 650 19.90 13.17 8.67
CA CYS A 650 19.61 12.99 10.10
C CYS A 650 20.71 13.50 11.04
N ASP A 651 21.84 14.00 10.52
CA ASP A 651 22.80 14.71 11.37
C ASP A 651 22.16 15.98 11.93
N VAL A 652 22.16 16.07 13.27
CA VAL A 652 21.52 17.12 14.05
C VAL A 652 21.99 18.49 13.56
N SER A 653 21.08 19.28 12.99
CA SER A 653 21.32 20.69 12.73
C SER A 653 21.66 21.37 14.05
N LYS A 654 22.92 21.80 14.18
CA LYS A 654 23.33 22.84 15.11
C LYS A 654 22.45 24.09 14.92
N ASP A 655 22.20 24.77 16.04
CA ASP A 655 21.51 26.04 16.29
C ASP A 655 20.82 26.75 15.11
N SER A 656 19.52 27.03 15.30
CA SER A 656 18.70 27.90 14.47
C SER A 656 19.38 29.27 14.28
N LYS A 657 19.72 29.62 13.03
CA LYS A 657 20.12 30.99 12.67
C LYS A 657 18.92 31.78 12.14
N THR A 658 18.87 33.07 12.48
CA THR A 658 17.85 34.03 12.05
C THR A 658 17.86 34.24 10.53
N ASN A 659 16.66 34.39 9.94
CA ASN A 659 16.48 34.64 8.51
C ASN A 659 17.07 36.02 8.11
N PRO A 660 18.07 36.09 7.22
CA PRO A 660 18.68 37.36 6.79
C PRO A 660 17.74 38.24 5.94
N CYS A 661 16.58 37.74 5.52
CA CYS A 661 15.59 38.45 4.70
C CYS A 661 14.35 38.94 5.48
N SER A 662 14.36 38.89 6.82
CA SER A 662 13.28 39.41 7.66
C SER A 662 13.69 40.74 8.28
N GLU A 663 13.03 41.84 7.88
CA GLU A 663 13.31 43.18 8.40
C GLU A 663 12.88 43.38 9.87
N THR A 664 12.10 42.45 10.45
CA THR A 664 11.68 42.48 11.85
C THR A 664 12.37 41.42 12.70
N ARG A 665 13.04 41.87 13.77
CA ARG A 665 13.59 41.02 14.85
C ARG A 665 12.42 40.40 15.62
N GLY A 666 12.09 39.13 15.34
CA GLY A 666 11.11 38.36 16.11
C GLY A 666 10.21 37.40 15.32
N SER A 667 10.20 37.47 13.99
CA SER A 667 9.42 36.54 13.16
C SER A 667 10.06 35.14 13.13
N LYS A 668 9.40 34.14 13.72
CA LYS A 668 9.75 32.72 13.51
C LYS A 668 9.48 32.35 12.03
N PRO A 669 10.44 31.74 11.31
CA PRO A 669 10.20 31.33 9.94
C PRO A 669 9.07 30.31 9.86
N THR A 670 8.13 30.49 8.92
CA THR A 670 7.02 29.56 8.68
C THR A 670 7.49 28.22 8.08
N LYS A 671 8.66 28.22 7.42
CA LYS A 671 9.32 27.02 6.88
C LYS A 671 10.85 27.12 6.96
N SER A 672 11.53 26.02 7.23
CA SER A 672 13.00 25.95 7.26
C SER A 672 13.61 25.84 5.85
N VAL A 673 14.89 26.20 5.70
CA VAL A 673 15.65 25.97 4.45
C VAL A 673 15.65 24.49 4.08
N LYS A 674 15.69 23.60 5.07
CA LYS A 674 15.54 22.15 4.90
C LYS A 674 14.21 21.82 4.22
N GLN A 675 13.09 22.35 4.71
CA GLN A 675 11.76 22.14 4.11
C GLN A 675 11.62 22.69 2.68
N LEU A 676 12.31 23.80 2.36
CA LEU A 676 12.34 24.35 1.00
C LEU A 676 13.18 23.49 0.05
N ALA A 677 14.35 23.03 0.50
CA ALA A 677 15.21 22.12 -0.26
C ALA A 677 14.51 20.77 -0.51
N GLU A 678 13.81 20.23 0.50
CA GLU A 678 12.96 19.03 0.39
C GLU A 678 11.88 19.21 -0.67
N HIS A 679 11.16 20.34 -0.67
CA HIS A 679 10.13 20.62 -1.67
C HIS A 679 10.69 20.75 -3.09
N MET A 680 11.90 21.30 -3.24
CA MET A 680 12.59 21.36 -4.54
C MET A 680 13.04 19.96 -5.00
N GLN A 681 13.55 19.13 -4.10
CA GLN A 681 13.91 17.74 -4.36
C GLN A 681 12.69 16.93 -4.82
N GLN A 682 11.56 17.04 -4.12
CA GLN A 682 10.29 16.38 -4.51
C GLN A 682 9.82 16.80 -5.92
N LYS A 683 9.91 18.09 -6.26
CA LYS A 683 9.55 18.59 -7.60
C LYS A 683 10.49 18.05 -8.67
N ALA A 684 11.80 18.04 -8.41
CA ALA A 684 12.78 17.47 -9.33
C ALA A 684 12.56 15.96 -9.55
N GLN A 685 12.21 15.21 -8.49
CA GLN A 685 11.88 13.78 -8.56
C GLN A 685 10.60 13.49 -9.37
N LYS A 686 9.54 14.30 -9.20
CA LYS A 686 8.34 14.21 -10.04
C LYS A 686 8.66 14.44 -11.52
N LEU A 687 9.54 15.40 -11.83
CA LEU A 687 10.00 15.67 -13.19
C LEU A 687 10.87 14.52 -13.74
N LEU A 688 11.79 13.97 -12.94
CA LEU A 688 12.60 12.79 -13.25
C LEU A 688 11.75 11.57 -13.66
N GLY A 689 10.61 11.38 -12.98
CA GLY A 689 9.66 10.32 -13.30
C GLY A 689 9.10 10.39 -14.72
N THR A 690 9.02 11.58 -15.31
CA THR A 690 8.50 11.78 -16.68
C THR A 690 9.56 11.61 -17.78
N ARG A 691 10.87 11.77 -17.47
CA ARG A 691 11.92 11.94 -18.49
C ARG A 691 12.98 10.83 -18.61
N GLY A 692 12.91 9.75 -17.84
CA GLY A 692 13.75 8.57 -18.10
C GLY A 692 14.42 7.89 -16.90
N GLY A 693 14.08 8.22 -15.65
CA GLY A 693 14.70 7.57 -14.48
C GLY A 693 16.04 8.19 -14.09
N GLU A 694 16.49 7.89 -12.87
CA GLU A 694 17.69 8.52 -12.28
C GLU A 694 18.98 7.87 -12.79
N SER A 695 18.94 6.58 -13.11
CA SER A 695 20.04 5.81 -13.70
C SER A 695 20.57 6.42 -15.00
N ASN A 696 19.72 7.14 -15.75
CA ASN A 696 20.11 7.83 -16.98
C ASN A 696 20.88 9.14 -16.73
N LEU A 697 20.87 9.64 -15.49
CA LEU A 697 21.64 10.83 -15.07
C LEU A 697 22.92 10.46 -14.31
N LYS A 698 23.06 9.21 -13.85
CA LYS A 698 24.27 8.71 -13.19
C LYS A 698 25.23 8.14 -14.24
N GLY A 699 26.29 8.88 -14.54
CA GLY A 699 27.36 8.43 -15.43
C GLY A 699 28.35 7.50 -14.74
N ASP A 700 28.66 6.35 -15.33
CA ASP A 700 29.74 5.47 -14.88
C ASP A 700 31.08 6.00 -15.39
N ALA A 701 31.81 6.70 -14.52
CA ALA A 701 33.11 7.27 -14.84
C ALA A 701 34.15 6.21 -15.25
N THR A 702 33.95 4.93 -14.90
CA THR A 702 34.87 3.86 -15.32
C THR A 702 34.80 3.55 -16.80
N ARG A 703 33.67 3.90 -17.42
CA ARG A 703 33.40 3.73 -18.85
C ARG A 703 33.66 5.01 -19.65
N GLY A 704 34.12 6.07 -18.98
CA GLY A 704 34.45 7.34 -19.62
C GLY A 704 35.65 7.23 -20.55
N THR A 705 35.57 7.90 -21.70
CA THR A 705 36.72 8.14 -22.58
C THR A 705 37.34 9.47 -22.18
N TYR A 706 38.65 9.48 -21.89
CA TYR A 706 39.38 10.66 -21.45
C TYR A 706 40.54 10.96 -22.41
N ASN A 707 40.43 12.07 -23.14
CA ASN A 707 41.33 12.42 -24.24
C ASN A 707 42.77 12.72 -23.77
N LEU A 708 42.97 13.06 -22.50
CA LEU A 708 44.28 13.31 -21.90
C LEU A 708 44.90 12.08 -21.20
N GLY A 709 44.44 10.87 -21.55
CA GLY A 709 45.08 9.61 -21.15
C GLY A 709 44.71 9.09 -19.76
N GLY A 710 43.73 9.70 -19.08
CA GLY A 710 43.15 9.15 -17.85
C GLY A 710 42.49 7.79 -18.08
N GLN A 711 42.74 6.83 -17.21
CA GLN A 711 42.16 5.48 -17.33
C GLN A 711 40.92 5.37 -16.44
N GLY A 712 39.74 5.26 -17.08
CA GLY A 712 38.46 5.20 -16.34
C GLY A 712 38.39 4.08 -15.30
N ASN A 713 38.95 2.90 -15.59
CA ASN A 713 38.96 1.77 -14.66
C ASN A 713 39.61 2.09 -13.29
N THR A 714 40.49 3.11 -13.21
CA THR A 714 41.11 3.56 -11.97
C THR A 714 40.16 4.33 -11.04
N LEU A 715 38.99 4.74 -11.55
CA LEU A 715 37.94 5.45 -10.82
C LEU A 715 36.89 4.51 -10.19
N ASN A 716 37.10 3.20 -10.25
CA ASN A 716 36.16 2.21 -9.71
C ASN A 716 36.05 2.31 -8.17
N GLY A 717 34.94 2.87 -7.70
CA GLY A 717 34.63 3.00 -6.27
C GLY A 717 35.34 4.15 -5.55
N ASP A 718 36.18 4.93 -6.23
CA ASP A 718 36.86 6.11 -5.67
C ASP A 718 36.97 7.23 -6.70
N ILE A 719 35.87 7.95 -6.88
CA ILE A 719 35.77 9.05 -7.84
C ILE A 719 36.69 10.23 -7.50
N CYS A 720 37.20 10.31 -6.26
CA CYS A 720 38.13 11.35 -5.83
C CYS A 720 39.53 11.20 -6.45
N LYS A 721 39.80 10.09 -7.15
CA LYS A 721 41.02 9.88 -7.94
C LYS A 721 40.99 10.58 -9.31
N ILE A 722 39.92 11.30 -9.65
CA ILE A 722 39.89 12.15 -10.84
C ILE A 722 41.04 13.16 -10.78
N THR A 723 41.83 13.17 -11.85
CA THR A 723 42.97 14.09 -12.06
C THR A 723 42.77 14.90 -13.33
N LYS A 724 43.68 15.83 -13.62
CA LYS A 724 43.71 16.59 -14.89
C LYS A 724 43.76 15.71 -16.15
N ASN A 725 44.15 14.44 -16.05
CA ASN A 725 44.18 13.52 -17.19
C ASN A 725 42.79 12.91 -17.48
N HIS A 726 41.84 13.01 -16.54
CA HIS A 726 40.46 12.53 -16.65
C HIS A 726 39.53 13.63 -17.19
N THR A 727 39.96 14.29 -18.26
CA THR A 727 39.22 15.39 -18.90
C THR A 727 39.23 15.23 -20.43
N ASN A 728 38.20 15.78 -21.06
CA ASN A 728 38.09 15.95 -22.51
C ASN A 728 38.23 17.41 -22.94
N ASP A 729 38.77 18.25 -22.06
CA ASP A 729 39.06 19.65 -22.36
C ASP A 729 40.02 19.75 -23.56
N SER A 730 39.61 20.50 -24.56
CA SER A 730 40.34 20.70 -25.81
C SER A 730 40.94 22.11 -25.91
N ARG A 731 40.89 22.90 -24.84
CA ARG A 731 41.42 24.27 -24.85
C ARG A 731 42.95 24.26 -24.98
N PRO A 732 43.54 25.12 -25.83
CA PRO A 732 44.99 25.18 -26.02
C PRO A 732 45.75 25.69 -24.80
N ASN A 733 45.11 26.54 -23.97
CA ASN A 733 45.68 27.16 -22.78
C ASN A 733 44.68 27.10 -21.61
N GLY A 734 45.10 26.49 -20.49
CA GLY A 734 44.31 26.35 -19.27
C GLY A 734 44.04 24.88 -18.87
N GLU A 735 43.74 24.66 -17.60
CA GLU A 735 43.20 23.40 -17.07
C GLU A 735 41.66 23.39 -17.16
N PRO A 736 41.00 22.22 -17.01
CA PRO A 736 39.53 22.10 -17.09
C PRO A 736 38.75 23.10 -16.22
N CYS A 737 39.34 23.54 -15.10
CA CYS A 737 38.74 24.52 -14.19
C CYS A 737 39.18 25.97 -14.41
N THR A 738 40.08 26.26 -15.36
CA THR A 738 40.56 27.63 -15.62
C THR A 738 39.41 28.59 -15.89
N GLY A 739 39.38 29.68 -15.10
CA GLY A 739 38.36 30.73 -15.14
C GLY A 739 37.21 30.54 -14.14
N LYS A 740 37.03 29.35 -13.56
CA LYS A 740 35.98 29.07 -12.57
C LYS A 740 36.36 29.49 -11.15
N ASP A 741 37.61 29.86 -10.94
CA ASP A 741 38.19 30.24 -9.65
C ASP A 741 38.09 31.74 -9.36
N LYS A 742 37.65 32.53 -10.35
CA LYS A 742 37.62 34.00 -10.27
C LYS A 742 36.24 34.49 -9.85
N VAL A 743 35.99 34.49 -8.54
CA VAL A 743 34.91 35.30 -7.95
C VAL A 743 35.55 36.29 -6.98
N LYS A 744 35.09 37.55 -7.04
CA LYS A 744 35.71 38.71 -6.37
C LYS A 744 35.81 38.65 -4.83
N ASN A 745 35.35 37.58 -4.17
CA ASN A 745 35.43 37.38 -2.72
C ASN A 745 35.22 35.90 -2.27
N GLY A 746 35.73 34.89 -3.01
CA GLY A 746 35.69 33.51 -2.49
C GLY A 746 36.16 32.41 -3.45
N PHE A 747 36.87 31.44 -2.90
CA PHE A 747 37.34 30.22 -3.58
C PHE A 747 36.16 29.28 -3.87
N ARG A 748 35.75 29.13 -5.13
CA ARG A 748 34.61 28.25 -5.48
C ARG A 748 35.01 26.82 -5.91
N LEU A 749 36.10 26.62 -6.68
CA LEU A 749 36.40 25.32 -7.31
C LEU A 749 37.92 25.11 -7.64
N LYS A 750 38.82 25.11 -6.65
CA LYS A 750 40.24 24.77 -6.90
C LYS A 750 40.45 23.26 -6.94
N ILE A 751 40.99 22.72 -8.05
CA ILE A 751 41.32 21.29 -8.21
C ILE A 751 42.27 20.86 -7.07
N GLY A 752 41.96 19.74 -6.43
CA GLY A 752 42.71 19.22 -5.28
C GLY A 752 42.29 19.77 -3.91
N THR A 753 41.32 20.69 -3.85
CA THR A 753 40.74 21.14 -2.56
C THR A 753 39.85 20.03 -2.00
N PRO A 754 40.17 19.47 -0.82
CA PRO A 754 39.31 18.49 -0.17
C PRO A 754 38.01 19.16 0.26
N TRP A 755 36.87 18.53 -0.01
CA TRP A 755 35.60 18.94 0.57
C TRP A 755 35.64 18.62 2.06
N THR A 756 35.55 19.65 2.90
CA THR A 756 35.78 19.54 4.36
C THR A 756 34.73 18.71 5.11
N ASN A 757 33.61 18.33 4.46
CA ASN A 757 32.51 17.58 5.06
C ASN A 757 32.23 16.23 4.36
N ILE A 758 33.17 15.67 3.60
CA ILE A 758 33.00 14.29 3.11
C ILE A 758 33.26 13.34 4.28
N VAL A 759 32.21 12.72 4.81
CA VAL A 759 32.34 11.54 5.66
C VAL A 759 32.89 10.42 4.76
N GLN A 760 34.22 10.26 4.74
CA GLN A 760 34.82 9.07 4.15
C GLN A 760 34.30 7.87 4.94
N LYS A 761 33.40 7.08 4.33
CA LYS A 761 33.14 5.71 4.78
C LYS A 761 34.48 4.97 4.68
N LYS A 762 35.22 4.96 5.79
CA LYS A 762 36.34 4.04 5.97
C LYS A 762 35.75 2.63 5.90
N LYS A 763 35.91 1.96 4.75
CA LYS A 763 35.82 0.51 4.69
C LYS A 763 36.94 -0.04 5.59
N LYS A 764 36.55 -0.72 6.66
CA LYS A 764 37.39 -1.74 7.29
C LYS A 764 36.93 -3.08 6.78
#